data_AF-A0A1G0YDV9-F1
#
_entry.id   AF-A0A1G0YDV9-F1
#
_cell.length_a   1.000
_cell.length_b   1.000
_cell.length_c   1.000
_cell.angle_alpha   90.00
_cell.angle_beta   90.00
_cell.angle_gamma   90.00
#
_symmetry.space_group_name_H-M   'P 1'
#
loop_
_entity.id
_entity.type
_entity.pdbx_description
1 polymer ?
#
loop_
_entity_poly.entity_id
_entity_poly.type
_entity_poly.pdbx_seq_one_letter_code
_entity_poly.pdbx_strand_id
1 'polypeptide(L)'
;MGASHAPIVVKGVPNRFGERPVIDGNGATTPAALNYWGEQRGVIKIGGANIPADAQPAYITVENLDIRNGRTPFYFTGRNGLTAYANNSAAIYIEKGHHLTIRNCILHDCGNGLFAGAAEGATSNLLVEGCYLYGNGNTNSVYEHNNYTEANGIIFQYNYFGALRAGCSGNNLKDRSAGCVVRYNWIEAGNRQLDLVDSEYFFSLSAYSNTYVYGNYLIEPGDIGNSQITHYGGDSGNEDIYRKGTLHFFNNTIVSRRTGNTTLFRISSAGETVDSRNNIAYVTAAGSYLAMLDADGVLNLSHNWFKSGWVDSHSGLNGSIHDLGGHIAGSAPGFADSSTLAQDYRITNGSACLNAGTGTTCPVTRQYAKHQTSEPRTADEVLDIGAYEFSAQASSQDDLLFIHHSCGANWLANSLNQALIHKDFIDERNDITYGSDLPPDAGRPDSLASTPGDATDMNHWIRWFNDYLQGIRTFGCANGTNRIILFKSCYPISGITADGAEPGDPFNAAQTLANYKALYRHPNGAGGVYTNTGYIYRTLEDLFASNPNILFIPIAAPPLTYAGTTDAQAHRARLFNDWLKNDWLPSYNTAHPELNNVAVFDWFDYLTYPDHHTNHPNRLKEEYGGAGGDAHPNALANTNSTWVFAAGQNSFVDQAWSAFKNADNDADKMPDWWESLHDPDLANMDSSTDADGDGALDWEEYWAGTVPTNASSIFAVDQAQAAASDGLVLQWPSRTNRIYSVAYSTNLMLNHWITAMTNIPATPPANVYTCTVNSASESIYQLRVCPIR
;
A
#
# COMPACT_ATOMS: atom_id res chain seq x y z
N MET A 1 -23.98 14.77 31.19
CA MET A 1 -23.43 13.40 31.23
C MET A 1 -23.91 12.66 30.01
N GLY A 2 -23.01 12.05 29.22
CA GLY A 2 -23.41 11.18 28.11
C GLY A 2 -23.79 9.77 28.61
N ALA A 3 -24.36 8.97 27.72
CA ALA A 3 -24.64 7.55 27.93
C ALA A 3 -24.21 6.73 26.70
N SER A 4 -24.09 5.41 26.82
CA SER A 4 -23.68 4.54 25.71
C SER A 4 -24.55 4.67 24.45
N HIS A 5 -25.87 4.86 24.63
CA HIS A 5 -26.84 5.07 23.56
C HIS A 5 -27.03 6.55 23.16
N ALA A 6 -26.38 7.47 23.88
CA ALA A 6 -26.49 8.91 23.66
C ALA A 6 -25.20 9.61 24.15
N PRO A 7 -24.06 9.41 23.46
CA PRO A 7 -22.80 10.04 23.85
C PRO A 7 -22.84 11.55 23.59
N ILE A 8 -22.03 12.30 24.32
CA ILE A 8 -21.75 13.70 24.00
C ILE A 8 -20.67 13.73 22.92
N VAL A 9 -20.96 14.31 21.76
CA VAL A 9 -20.01 14.39 20.65
C VAL A 9 -19.66 15.85 20.38
N VAL A 10 -18.39 16.21 20.59
CA VAL A 10 -17.82 17.48 20.16
C VAL A 10 -17.14 17.23 18.81
N LYS A 11 -17.83 17.63 17.74
CA LYS A 11 -17.44 17.31 16.36
C LYS A 11 -17.07 18.56 15.57
N GLY A 12 -15.85 18.58 15.04
CA GLY A 12 -15.50 19.48 13.96
C GLY A 12 -16.13 19.01 12.64
N VAL A 13 -16.66 19.95 11.86
CA VAL A 13 -17.14 19.71 10.50
C VAL A 13 -16.06 20.27 9.57
N PRO A 14 -15.26 19.43 8.90
CA PRO A 14 -14.29 19.91 7.94
C PRO A 14 -14.95 20.74 6.84
N ASN A 15 -14.23 21.72 6.31
CA ASN A 15 -14.72 22.46 5.15
C ASN A 15 -14.64 21.61 3.87
N ARG A 16 -15.04 22.17 2.73
CA ARG A 16 -15.02 21.48 1.43
C ARG A 16 -13.64 21.00 0.97
N PHE A 17 -12.56 21.48 1.59
CA PHE A 17 -11.18 21.11 1.30
C PHE A 17 -10.63 20.07 2.30
N GLY A 18 -11.46 19.59 3.23
CA GLY A 18 -11.06 18.65 4.27
C GLY A 18 -10.34 19.30 5.46
N GLU A 19 -10.24 20.64 5.51
CA GLU A 19 -9.60 21.34 6.62
C GLU A 19 -10.50 21.30 7.86
N ARG A 20 -9.94 20.81 8.98
CA ARG A 20 -10.64 20.69 10.25
C ARG A 20 -10.82 22.08 10.89
N PRO A 21 -11.94 22.36 11.59
CA PRO A 21 -12.05 23.56 12.42
C PRO A 21 -10.94 23.60 13.48
N VAL A 22 -10.40 24.81 13.69
CA VAL A 22 -9.30 25.07 14.62
C VAL A 22 -9.85 25.58 15.96
N ILE A 23 -9.41 24.97 17.05
CA ILE A 23 -9.53 25.51 18.42
C ILE A 23 -8.14 25.98 18.84
N ASP A 24 -7.94 27.29 18.81
CA ASP A 24 -6.66 27.93 19.08
C ASP A 24 -6.57 28.40 20.54
N GLY A 25 -5.58 27.90 21.27
CA GLY A 25 -5.32 28.29 22.65
C GLY A 25 -4.79 29.73 22.79
N ASN A 26 -4.22 30.32 21.74
CA ASN A 26 -3.64 31.66 21.81
C ASN A 26 -4.73 32.75 21.79
N GLY A 27 -4.88 33.46 22.92
CA GLY A 27 -5.93 34.45 23.09
C GLY A 27 -7.32 33.84 23.32
N ALA A 28 -7.39 32.54 23.62
CA ALA A 28 -8.64 31.87 23.93
C ALA A 28 -9.35 32.55 25.13
N THR A 29 -10.68 32.45 25.20
CA THR A 29 -11.47 33.00 26.29
C THR A 29 -12.35 31.95 26.90
N THR A 30 -12.31 31.82 28.23
CA THR A 30 -13.23 30.94 28.96
C THR A 30 -14.57 31.64 29.19
N PRO A 31 -15.72 31.01 28.90
CA PRO A 31 -17.02 31.59 29.19
C PRO A 31 -17.19 31.94 30.67
N ALA A 32 -17.60 33.18 30.97
CA ALA A 32 -17.68 33.70 32.35
C ALA A 32 -18.62 32.92 33.29
N ALA A 33 -19.60 32.19 32.74
CA ALA A 33 -20.53 31.37 33.51
C ALA A 33 -19.91 30.05 34.03
N LEU A 34 -18.78 29.60 33.47
CA LEU A 34 -18.13 28.35 33.88
C LEU A 34 -17.18 28.56 35.05
N ASN A 35 -17.14 27.60 35.98
CA ASN A 35 -16.23 27.58 37.12
C ASN A 35 -15.59 26.20 37.23
N TYR A 36 -14.33 26.05 36.83
CA TYR A 36 -13.60 24.80 36.95
C TYR A 36 -12.16 25.04 37.36
N TRP A 37 -11.50 24.03 37.90
CA TRP A 37 -10.10 24.12 38.30
C TRP A 37 -9.19 23.60 37.20
N GLY A 38 -7.93 24.06 37.21
CA GLY A 38 -6.95 23.68 36.20
C GLY A 38 -7.22 24.28 34.82
N GLU A 39 -7.79 25.50 34.73
CA GLU A 39 -8.03 26.18 33.44
C GLU A 39 -6.77 26.26 32.57
N GLN A 40 -5.61 26.45 33.19
CA GLN A 40 -4.31 26.57 32.53
C GLN A 40 -3.70 25.24 32.06
N ARG A 41 -4.39 24.10 32.27
CA ARG A 41 -3.87 22.75 31.99
C ARG A 41 -4.24 22.22 30.62
N GLY A 42 -5.09 22.89 29.86
CA GLY A 42 -5.29 22.53 28.46
C GLY A 42 -6.20 23.47 27.70
N VAL A 43 -6.18 23.34 26.37
CA VAL A 43 -7.06 24.10 25.47
C VAL A 43 -8.49 23.55 25.57
N ILE A 44 -8.63 22.23 25.59
CA ILE A 44 -9.86 21.53 25.98
C ILE A 44 -9.62 20.80 27.29
N LYS A 45 -10.48 21.01 28.29
CA LYS A 45 -10.50 20.24 29.53
C LYS A 45 -11.71 19.30 29.56
N ILE A 46 -11.45 18.03 29.88
CA ILE A 46 -12.46 17.06 30.34
C ILE A 46 -12.14 16.75 31.80
N GLY A 47 -12.99 17.18 32.73
CA GLY A 47 -12.68 17.03 34.15
C GLY A 47 -13.73 17.68 35.05
N GLY A 48 -13.35 17.90 36.31
CA GLY A 48 -14.27 18.42 37.29
C GLY A 48 -14.46 19.93 37.23
N ALA A 49 -15.58 20.38 37.80
CA ALA A 49 -16.01 21.77 37.84
C ALA A 49 -16.76 22.08 39.13
N ASN A 50 -16.74 23.34 39.54
CA ASN A 50 -17.63 23.88 40.58
C ASN A 50 -18.97 24.35 39.96
N ILE A 51 -18.94 24.86 38.72
CA ILE A 51 -20.12 25.28 37.95
C ILE A 51 -19.94 24.78 36.50
N PRO A 52 -20.75 23.80 36.06
CA PRO A 52 -21.76 23.07 36.84
C PRO A 52 -21.14 22.28 38.00
N ALA A 53 -21.99 21.84 38.95
CA ALA A 53 -21.53 21.03 40.08
C ALA A 53 -20.78 19.77 39.59
N ASP A 54 -19.73 19.40 40.34
CA ASP A 54 -18.82 18.34 39.93
C ASP A 54 -19.54 17.02 39.66
N ALA A 55 -19.18 16.41 38.54
CA ALA A 55 -19.68 15.12 38.11
C ALA A 55 -18.52 14.36 37.43
N GLN A 56 -18.62 13.03 37.36
CA GLN A 56 -17.65 12.20 36.66
C GLN A 56 -17.93 12.26 35.16
N PRO A 57 -17.10 12.88 34.28
CA PRO A 57 -17.38 12.96 32.85
C PRO A 57 -17.40 11.58 32.19
N ALA A 58 -18.31 11.34 31.24
CA ALA A 58 -18.46 10.03 30.63
C ALA A 58 -19.14 10.04 29.27
N TYR A 59 -18.80 9.05 28.44
CA TYR A 59 -19.33 8.85 27.09
C TYR A 59 -19.18 10.12 26.24
N ILE A 60 -17.94 10.59 26.13
CA ILE A 60 -17.59 11.81 25.40
C ILE A 60 -16.68 11.45 24.23
N THR A 61 -17.05 11.90 23.04
CA THR A 61 -16.22 11.84 21.84
C THR A 61 -15.78 13.26 21.47
N VAL A 62 -14.48 13.47 21.30
CA VAL A 62 -13.91 14.67 20.66
C VAL A 62 -13.37 14.23 19.31
N GLU A 63 -13.93 14.78 18.21
CA GLU A 63 -13.54 14.34 16.87
C GLU A 63 -13.40 15.46 15.82
N ASN A 64 -12.53 15.22 14.84
CA ASN A 64 -12.34 16.05 13.63
C ASN A 64 -11.92 17.52 13.90
N LEU A 65 -11.07 17.76 14.89
CA LEU A 65 -10.63 19.10 15.28
C LEU A 65 -9.11 19.26 15.14
N ASP A 66 -8.65 20.45 14.78
CA ASP A 66 -7.27 20.91 14.99
C ASP A 66 -7.23 21.70 16.31
N ILE A 67 -6.44 21.26 17.29
CA ILE A 67 -6.37 21.86 18.61
C ILE A 67 -4.91 22.18 18.92
N ARG A 68 -4.63 23.45 19.22
CA ARG A 68 -3.24 23.94 19.26
C ARG A 68 -2.96 25.09 20.20
N ASN A 69 -1.67 25.44 20.34
CA ASN A 69 -1.16 26.63 21.02
C ASN A 69 -1.44 26.69 22.54
N GLY A 70 -1.46 25.53 23.21
CA GLY A 70 -1.66 25.38 24.65
C GLY A 70 -0.36 25.25 25.44
N ARG A 71 0.53 26.24 25.35
CA ARG A 71 1.81 26.33 26.10
C ARG A 71 2.30 27.78 26.20
N THR A 72 3.30 28.06 27.02
CA THR A 72 4.05 29.33 26.94
C THR A 72 4.76 29.44 25.58
N PRO A 73 4.79 30.61 24.89
CA PRO A 73 4.42 31.94 25.40
C PRO A 73 2.96 32.34 25.14
N PHE A 74 2.06 31.41 24.84
CA PHE A 74 0.64 31.73 24.62
C PHE A 74 -0.10 31.94 25.95
N TYR A 75 -1.17 32.73 25.87
CA TYR A 75 -2.01 33.11 27.00
C TYR A 75 -3.49 32.93 26.63
N PHE A 76 -4.34 32.80 27.64
CA PHE A 76 -5.79 32.81 27.51
C PHE A 76 -6.40 33.77 28.54
N THR A 77 -7.63 34.21 28.32
CA THR A 77 -8.41 34.99 29.29
C THR A 77 -9.37 34.04 30.01
N GLY A 78 -8.98 33.64 31.22
CA GLY A 78 -9.76 32.77 32.09
C GLY A 78 -10.46 33.56 33.19
N ARG A 79 -10.94 32.84 34.20
CA ARG A 79 -11.55 33.42 35.40
C ARG A 79 -10.61 34.33 36.19
N ASN A 80 -9.32 34.03 36.15
CA ASN A 80 -8.28 34.83 36.82
C ASN A 80 -7.75 35.97 35.93
N GLY A 81 -8.44 36.28 34.83
CA GLY A 81 -7.98 37.23 33.82
C GLY A 81 -6.96 36.61 32.86
N LEU A 82 -6.10 37.44 32.28
CA LEU A 82 -5.06 37.01 31.35
C LEU A 82 -4.05 36.08 32.06
N THR A 83 -4.03 34.81 31.64
CA THR A 83 -3.31 33.72 32.31
C THR A 83 -2.44 32.97 31.30
N ALA A 84 -1.20 32.66 31.68
CA ALA A 84 -0.32 31.80 30.88
C ALA A 84 -0.71 30.33 31.03
N TYR A 85 -0.53 29.54 29.98
CA TYR A 85 -0.63 28.07 30.10
C TYR A 85 0.48 27.52 31.01
N ALA A 86 0.16 26.47 31.78
CA ALA A 86 1.18 25.73 32.53
C ALA A 86 2.09 24.92 31.59
N ASN A 87 3.30 24.57 32.04
CA ASN A 87 4.26 23.80 31.23
C ASN A 87 3.64 22.49 30.70
N ASN A 88 2.95 21.75 31.56
CA ASN A 88 2.27 20.50 31.22
C ASN A 88 0.82 20.70 30.73
N SER A 89 0.52 21.86 30.16
CA SER A 89 -0.74 22.09 29.46
C SER A 89 -0.84 21.19 28.23
N ALA A 90 -2.05 20.71 27.90
CA ALA A 90 -2.28 19.86 26.74
C ALA A 90 -3.25 20.44 25.71
N ALA A 91 -3.21 19.97 24.46
CA ALA A 91 -4.27 20.29 23.50
C ALA A 91 -5.62 19.77 24.06
N ILE A 92 -5.63 18.53 24.54
CA ILE A 92 -6.72 17.95 25.32
C ILE A 92 -6.17 17.47 26.66
N TYR A 93 -6.69 18.03 27.75
CA TYR A 93 -6.39 17.66 29.12
C TYR A 93 -7.57 16.92 29.75
N ILE A 94 -7.40 15.61 29.91
CA ILE A 94 -8.34 14.74 30.62
C ILE A 94 -7.86 14.63 32.06
N GLU A 95 -8.54 15.31 32.97
CA GLU A 95 -8.28 15.18 34.39
C GLU A 95 -8.92 13.91 34.94
N LYS A 96 -10.19 13.68 34.60
CA LYS A 96 -10.97 12.48 34.98
C LYS A 96 -12.07 12.22 33.96
N GLY A 97 -12.41 10.95 33.76
CA GLY A 97 -13.60 10.55 33.00
C GLY A 97 -13.58 9.08 32.54
N HIS A 98 -14.72 8.55 32.10
CA HIS A 98 -14.78 7.17 31.58
C HIS A 98 -15.50 7.03 30.23
N HIS A 99 -15.06 6.06 29.41
CA HIS A 99 -15.60 5.83 28.06
C HIS A 99 -15.43 7.09 27.20
N LEU A 100 -14.18 7.47 27.00
CA LEU A 100 -13.79 8.66 26.25
C LEU A 100 -13.18 8.24 24.91
N THR A 101 -13.52 8.96 23.85
CA THR A 101 -12.93 8.74 22.52
C THR A 101 -12.35 10.04 22.00
N ILE A 102 -11.07 10.03 21.66
CA ILE A 102 -10.39 11.10 20.93
C ILE A 102 -10.13 10.57 19.53
N ARG A 103 -10.80 11.13 18.52
CA ARG A 103 -10.80 10.58 17.16
C ARG A 103 -10.44 11.61 16.10
N ASN A 104 -9.52 11.27 15.21
CA ASN A 104 -9.26 12.05 14.00
C ASN A 104 -8.96 13.55 14.28
N CYS A 105 -8.32 13.83 15.42
CA CYS A 105 -7.89 15.17 15.83
C CYS A 105 -6.43 15.42 15.46
N ILE A 106 -6.08 16.68 15.19
CA ILE A 106 -4.69 17.15 15.16
C ILE A 106 -4.40 17.84 16.49
N LEU A 107 -3.37 17.38 17.22
CA LEU A 107 -2.99 17.89 18.53
C LEU A 107 -1.53 18.37 18.49
N HIS A 108 -1.30 19.69 18.41
CA HIS A 108 0.04 20.24 18.17
C HIS A 108 0.31 21.60 18.82
N ASP A 109 1.59 21.95 18.92
CA ASP A 109 2.08 23.19 19.52
C ASP A 109 1.59 23.46 20.96
N CYS A 110 1.42 22.40 21.74
CA CYS A 110 1.07 22.45 23.15
C CYS A 110 2.23 21.93 24.02
N GLY A 111 2.09 22.02 25.35
CA GLY A 111 3.03 21.37 26.27
C GLY A 111 2.99 19.86 25.98
N ASN A 112 1.80 19.26 26.12
CA ASN A 112 1.50 17.93 25.63
C ASN A 112 0.46 17.95 24.51
N GLY A 113 0.50 16.99 23.57
CA GLY A 113 -0.60 16.83 22.61
C GLY A 113 -1.86 16.34 23.33
N LEU A 114 -1.76 15.19 23.97
CA LEU A 114 -2.79 14.61 24.83
C LEU A 114 -2.24 14.39 26.23
N PHE A 115 -3.01 14.77 27.25
CA PHE A 115 -2.75 14.41 28.63
C PHE A 115 -3.97 13.72 29.23
N ALA A 116 -3.79 12.57 29.87
CA ALA A 116 -4.81 11.96 30.73
C ALA A 116 -4.21 11.59 32.10
N GLY A 117 -4.78 12.12 33.17
CA GLY A 117 -4.39 11.78 34.55
C GLY A 117 -5.27 10.70 35.16
N ALA A 118 -4.74 9.96 36.13
CA ALA A 118 -5.52 8.93 36.83
C ALA A 118 -6.65 9.50 37.69
N ALA A 119 -6.46 10.68 38.29
CA ALA A 119 -7.36 11.33 39.25
C ALA A 119 -7.95 10.35 40.29
N GLU A 120 -7.08 9.81 41.15
CA GLU A 120 -7.47 8.82 42.16
C GLU A 120 -8.12 7.56 41.57
N GLY A 121 -7.74 7.21 40.33
CA GLY A 121 -8.24 6.03 39.62
C GLY A 121 -9.54 6.24 38.84
N ALA A 122 -10.03 7.48 38.72
CA ALA A 122 -11.28 7.81 38.05
C ALA A 122 -11.24 7.74 36.51
N THR A 123 -10.05 7.74 35.89
CA THR A 123 -9.92 7.70 34.42
C THR A 123 -9.91 6.27 33.88
N SER A 124 -10.84 5.92 32.98
CA SER A 124 -10.93 4.56 32.41
C SER A 124 -11.55 4.49 31.02
N ASN A 125 -11.25 3.43 30.27
CA ASN A 125 -11.80 3.17 28.93
C ASN A 125 -11.59 4.36 27.98
N LEU A 126 -10.32 4.65 27.67
CA LEU A 126 -9.93 5.72 26.75
C LEU A 126 -9.53 5.13 25.39
N LEU A 127 -10.18 5.57 24.31
CA LEU A 127 -9.81 5.26 22.93
C LEU A 127 -9.19 6.50 22.28
N VAL A 128 -7.98 6.35 21.74
CA VAL A 128 -7.30 7.37 20.93
C VAL A 128 -7.10 6.78 19.54
N GLU A 129 -7.81 7.32 18.55
CA GLU A 129 -7.76 6.75 17.20
C GLU A 129 -7.71 7.75 16.04
N GLY A 130 -6.94 7.44 15.01
CA GLY A 130 -6.85 8.28 13.82
C GLY A 130 -6.25 9.67 14.06
N CYS A 131 -5.67 9.95 15.23
CA CYS A 131 -5.16 11.27 15.59
C CYS A 131 -3.78 11.54 14.98
N TYR A 132 -3.46 12.82 14.77
CA TYR A 132 -2.11 13.29 14.46
C TYR A 132 -1.56 14.13 15.62
N LEU A 133 -0.54 13.64 16.31
CA LEU A 133 0.08 14.33 17.44
C LEU A 133 1.53 14.67 17.07
N TYR A 134 1.87 15.96 17.02
CA TYR A 134 3.22 16.40 16.66
C TYR A 134 3.52 17.79 17.21
N GLY A 135 4.79 18.18 17.20
CA GLY A 135 5.19 19.54 17.51
C GLY A 135 4.85 19.98 18.94
N ASN A 136 4.69 19.02 19.87
CA ASN A 136 4.45 19.30 21.28
C ASN A 136 5.77 19.24 22.07
N GLY A 137 5.74 19.83 23.26
CA GLY A 137 6.87 19.89 24.19
C GLY A 137 7.35 21.32 24.47
N ASN A 138 8.10 21.46 25.56
CA ASN A 138 8.77 22.71 25.91
C ASN A 138 10.28 22.58 25.69
N THR A 139 10.89 23.61 25.11
CA THR A 139 12.33 23.64 24.83
C THR A 139 13.13 23.49 26.12
N ASN A 140 14.19 22.67 26.10
CA ASN A 140 15.02 22.32 27.26
C ASN A 140 14.28 21.58 28.39
N SER A 141 13.12 20.98 28.10
CA SER A 141 12.38 20.13 29.03
C SER A 141 12.25 18.71 28.48
N VAL A 142 12.41 17.73 29.38
CA VAL A 142 12.17 16.31 29.12
C VAL A 142 10.78 15.86 29.58
N TYR A 143 10.04 16.70 30.31
CA TYR A 143 8.82 16.30 31.04
C TYR A 143 7.54 16.37 30.21
N GLU A 144 7.58 17.04 29.06
CA GLU A 144 6.42 17.19 28.19
C GLU A 144 6.61 16.42 26.88
N HIS A 145 5.54 15.81 26.40
CA HIS A 145 5.54 14.74 25.40
C HIS A 145 4.49 14.98 24.33
N ASN A 146 4.48 14.23 23.24
CA ASN A 146 3.29 14.23 22.38
C ASN A 146 2.07 13.64 23.12
N ASN A 147 2.31 12.64 23.98
CA ASN A 147 1.28 12.06 24.85
C ASN A 147 1.85 11.72 26.23
N TYR A 148 1.07 12.04 27.26
CA TYR A 148 1.23 11.54 28.63
C TYR A 148 -0.11 10.99 29.13
N THR A 149 -0.22 9.69 29.41
CA THR A 149 -1.51 9.09 29.80
C THR A 149 -1.39 8.14 31.00
N GLU A 150 -2.42 8.12 31.83
CA GLU A 150 -2.57 7.18 32.96
C GLU A 150 -4.06 6.88 33.18
N ALA A 151 -4.50 5.67 32.80
CA ALA A 151 -5.89 5.24 32.85
C ALA A 151 -6.03 3.75 33.19
N ASN A 152 -7.23 3.34 33.60
CA ASN A 152 -7.62 1.92 33.59
C ASN A 152 -8.25 1.57 32.24
N GLY A 153 -7.45 0.95 31.37
CA GLY A 153 -7.82 0.59 30.00
C GLY A 153 -7.65 1.75 29.03
N ILE A 154 -6.69 1.62 28.11
CA ILE A 154 -6.43 2.59 27.04
C ILE A 154 -6.05 1.87 25.75
N ILE A 155 -6.55 2.36 24.62
CA ILE A 155 -6.23 1.87 23.27
C ILE A 155 -5.75 3.02 22.40
N PHE A 156 -4.58 2.84 21.79
CA PHE A 156 -4.06 3.68 20.71
C PHE A 156 -4.13 2.90 19.40
N GLN A 157 -4.91 3.40 18.43
CA GLN A 157 -4.96 2.78 17.09
C GLN A 157 -5.03 3.76 15.92
N TYR A 158 -4.39 3.44 14.81
CA TYR A 158 -4.44 4.23 13.58
C TYR A 158 -3.93 5.66 13.76
N ASN A 159 -3.13 5.94 14.78
CA ASN A 159 -2.62 7.28 15.03
C ASN A 159 -1.31 7.50 14.27
N TYR A 160 -1.05 8.75 13.94
CA TYR A 160 0.27 9.23 13.58
C TYR A 160 0.83 10.09 14.72
N PHE A 161 1.96 9.67 15.28
CA PHE A 161 2.76 10.44 16.20
C PHE A 161 4.00 10.94 15.48
N GLY A 162 4.05 12.23 15.18
CA GLY A 162 5.19 12.88 14.53
C GLY A 162 6.24 13.37 15.53
N ALA A 163 7.25 14.07 15.03
CA ALA A 163 8.30 14.60 15.89
C ALA A 163 7.77 15.60 16.94
N LEU A 164 8.40 15.62 18.11
CA LEU A 164 8.22 16.70 19.08
C LEU A 164 8.69 18.04 18.49
N ARG A 165 8.31 19.15 19.16
CA ARG A 165 8.79 20.48 18.78
C ARG A 165 10.32 20.53 18.82
N ALA A 166 10.92 21.20 17.85
CA ALA A 166 12.38 21.37 17.78
C ALA A 166 12.96 21.89 19.11
N GLY A 167 14.05 21.27 19.57
CA GLY A 167 14.70 21.61 20.85
C GLY A 167 14.01 21.06 22.10
N CYS A 168 12.99 20.21 21.96
CA CYS A 168 12.34 19.51 23.07
C CYS A 168 12.83 18.06 23.11
N SER A 169 12.96 17.50 24.32
CA SER A 169 13.59 16.20 24.54
C SER A 169 12.67 15.21 25.29
N GLY A 170 11.37 15.40 25.19
CA GLY A 170 10.38 14.45 25.71
C GLY A 170 10.21 13.21 24.84
N ASN A 171 9.51 12.23 25.38
CA ASN A 171 9.13 11.01 24.68
C ASN A 171 7.94 11.25 23.75
N ASN A 172 7.72 10.32 22.81
CA ASN A 172 6.61 10.42 21.88
C ASN A 172 5.29 9.96 22.54
N LEU A 173 5.16 8.66 22.79
CA LEU A 173 4.05 8.08 23.54
C LEU A 173 4.55 7.66 24.93
N LYS A 174 4.18 8.43 25.96
CA LYS A 174 4.36 8.05 27.37
C LYS A 174 3.05 7.59 27.98
N ASP A 175 3.03 6.37 28.50
CA ASP A 175 1.84 5.78 29.11
C ASP A 175 2.18 5.05 30.42
N ARG A 176 1.32 5.28 31.41
CA ARG A 176 1.32 4.72 32.76
C ARG A 176 0.06 3.89 33.03
N SER A 177 -0.80 3.66 32.05
CA SER A 177 -2.08 2.96 32.21
C SER A 177 -1.99 1.47 32.57
N ALA A 178 -3.05 0.91 33.16
CA ALA A 178 -3.27 -0.54 33.20
C ALA A 178 -4.03 -1.00 31.93
N GLY A 179 -3.72 -2.19 31.40
CA GLY A 179 -4.39 -2.72 30.21
C GLY A 179 -4.14 -1.91 28.94
N CYS A 180 -2.93 -1.36 28.78
CA CYS A 180 -2.56 -0.54 27.62
C CYS A 180 -2.40 -1.38 26.34
N VAL A 181 -3.01 -0.91 25.26
CA VAL A 181 -2.88 -1.49 23.91
C VAL A 181 -2.45 -0.41 22.92
N VAL A 182 -1.30 -0.60 22.29
CA VAL A 182 -0.77 0.24 21.20
C VAL A 182 -0.74 -0.60 19.94
N ARG A 183 -1.67 -0.37 19.01
CA ARG A 183 -1.77 -1.17 17.78
C ARG A 183 -1.96 -0.38 16.52
N TYR A 184 -1.35 -0.79 15.41
CA TYR A 184 -1.61 -0.18 14.10
C TYR A 184 -1.36 1.33 14.10
N ASN A 185 -0.26 1.81 14.69
CA ASN A 185 0.09 3.23 14.69
C ASN A 185 1.39 3.45 13.91
N TRP A 186 1.59 4.69 13.48
CA TRP A 186 2.90 5.19 13.04
C TRP A 186 3.45 6.12 14.11
N ILE A 187 4.60 5.79 14.70
CA ILE A 187 5.22 6.56 15.77
C ILE A 187 6.65 6.90 15.37
N GLU A 188 6.89 8.19 15.14
CA GLU A 188 8.15 8.69 14.57
C GLU A 188 8.81 9.73 15.47
N ALA A 189 10.09 9.52 15.75
CA ALA A 189 10.93 10.34 16.60
C ALA A 189 10.49 10.39 18.08
N GLY A 190 11.00 11.40 18.78
CA GLY A 190 10.93 11.56 20.24
C GLY A 190 12.17 11.02 20.93
N ASN A 191 12.34 11.34 22.21
CA ASN A 191 13.47 10.80 22.97
C ASN A 191 13.40 9.27 23.13
N ARG A 192 12.18 8.73 23.11
CA ARG A 192 11.82 7.33 22.85
C ARG A 192 10.48 7.31 22.11
N GLN A 193 10.25 6.34 21.24
CA GLN A 193 8.94 6.14 20.62
C GLN A 193 7.92 5.71 21.67
N LEU A 194 8.32 4.79 22.57
CA LEU A 194 7.46 4.22 23.60
C LEU A 194 8.12 4.33 24.98
N ASP A 195 7.45 5.01 25.91
CA ASP A 195 7.85 5.13 27.31
C ASP A 195 6.72 4.60 28.21
N LEU A 196 6.79 3.30 28.47
CA LEU A 196 5.73 2.50 29.07
C LEU A 196 6.10 2.17 30.53
N VAL A 197 5.87 3.13 31.43
CA VAL A 197 6.35 3.11 32.82
C VAL A 197 5.23 2.97 33.87
N ASP A 198 5.57 2.99 35.14
CA ASP A 198 4.70 2.60 36.24
C ASP A 198 3.52 3.55 36.49
N SER A 199 2.47 3.07 37.17
CA SER A 199 1.34 3.86 37.69
C SER A 199 1.41 3.94 39.20
N GLU A 200 1.00 5.07 39.75
CA GLU A 200 0.81 5.21 41.20
C GLU A 200 -0.59 4.77 41.65
N TYR A 201 -1.52 4.54 40.72
CA TYR A 201 -2.94 4.30 41.01
C TYR A 201 -3.43 2.93 40.58
N PHE A 202 -2.91 2.41 39.47
CA PHE A 202 -3.45 1.21 38.82
C PHE A 202 -2.57 -0.04 38.98
N PHE A 203 -1.47 0.06 39.73
CA PHE A 203 -0.48 -1.02 39.85
C PHE A 203 -1.00 -2.33 40.47
N SER A 204 -2.11 -2.25 41.22
CA SER A 204 -2.77 -3.42 41.83
C SER A 204 -3.80 -4.11 40.92
N LEU A 205 -4.12 -3.53 39.75
CA LEU A 205 -5.08 -4.12 38.82
C LEU A 205 -4.47 -5.30 38.07
N SER A 206 -5.26 -6.36 37.85
CA SER A 206 -4.79 -7.53 37.09
C SER A 206 -4.36 -7.20 35.65
N ALA A 207 -4.99 -6.21 35.03
CA ALA A 207 -4.64 -5.74 33.68
C ALA A 207 -3.31 -4.97 33.63
N TYR A 208 -2.76 -4.55 34.77
CA TYR A 208 -1.51 -3.79 34.83
C TYR A 208 -0.28 -4.63 34.46
N SER A 209 -0.35 -5.94 34.66
CA SER A 209 0.72 -6.88 34.30
C SER A 209 0.72 -7.28 32.82
N ASN A 210 -0.11 -6.66 31.97
CA ASN A 210 -0.15 -6.97 30.54
C ASN A 210 -0.21 -5.69 29.72
N THR A 211 0.69 -5.56 28.76
CA THR A 211 0.72 -4.45 27.80
C THR A 211 0.92 -5.02 26.40
N TYR A 212 0.16 -4.55 25.42
CA TYR A 212 0.19 -5.07 24.06
C TYR A 212 0.67 -3.98 23.09
N VAL A 213 1.71 -4.29 22.32
CA VAL A 213 2.27 -3.40 21.30
C VAL A 213 2.43 -4.20 20.01
N TYR A 214 1.54 -3.99 19.03
CA TYR A 214 1.57 -4.79 17.81
C TYR A 214 1.08 -4.12 16.54
N GLY A 215 1.59 -4.54 15.38
CA GLY A 215 1.18 -3.97 14.10
C GLY A 215 1.60 -2.51 13.90
N ASN A 216 2.56 -1.98 14.68
CA ASN A 216 2.97 -0.58 14.61
C ASN A 216 4.22 -0.39 13.76
N TYR A 217 4.35 0.80 13.17
CA TYR A 217 5.60 1.33 12.64
C TYR A 217 6.28 2.23 13.68
N LEU A 218 7.49 1.89 14.11
CA LEU A 218 8.28 2.65 15.08
C LEU A 218 9.55 3.19 14.39
N ILE A 219 9.59 4.50 14.16
CA ILE A 219 10.58 5.14 13.30
C ILE A 219 11.49 6.06 14.13
N GLU A 220 12.79 5.78 14.08
CA GLU A 220 13.83 6.59 14.70
C GLU A 220 14.64 7.30 13.60
N PRO A 221 14.48 8.63 13.42
CA PRO A 221 14.93 9.32 12.20
C PRO A 221 16.44 9.63 12.16
N GLY A 222 17.16 9.55 13.28
CA GLY A 222 18.59 9.89 13.35
C GLY A 222 19.10 9.94 14.79
N ASP A 223 20.33 10.43 15.01
CA ASP A 223 20.99 10.42 16.33
C ASP A 223 20.48 11.52 17.29
N ILE A 224 19.19 11.51 17.59
CA ILE A 224 18.54 12.47 18.49
C ILE A 224 18.05 11.73 19.73
N GLY A 225 18.26 12.31 20.92
CA GLY A 225 17.78 11.70 22.17
C GLY A 225 18.41 10.34 22.49
N ASN A 226 17.68 9.53 23.26
CA ASN A 226 18.10 8.21 23.70
C ASN A 226 18.20 7.21 22.53
N SER A 227 19.08 6.22 22.62
CA SER A 227 19.16 5.13 21.63
C SER A 227 18.06 4.07 21.81
N GLN A 228 17.28 4.14 22.89
CA GLN A 228 16.27 3.17 23.27
C GLN A 228 14.94 3.43 22.55
N ILE A 229 14.39 2.44 21.84
CA ILE A 229 13.09 2.54 21.15
C ILE A 229 11.94 2.44 22.16
N THR A 230 12.00 1.44 23.05
CA THR A 230 10.95 1.14 24.03
C THR A 230 11.53 1.06 25.44
N HIS A 231 10.96 1.81 26.38
CA HIS A 231 11.18 1.64 27.83
C HIS A 231 9.95 0.97 28.44
N TYR A 232 10.14 -0.13 29.18
CA TYR A 232 9.07 -0.83 29.91
C TYR A 232 9.45 -1.11 31.37
N GLY A 233 8.48 -1.02 32.27
CA GLY A 233 8.66 -1.27 33.70
C GLY A 233 8.27 -0.04 34.54
N GLY A 234 9.26 0.75 34.95
CA GLY A 234 9.02 1.97 35.72
C GLY A 234 10.18 2.96 35.73
N ASP A 235 9.85 4.18 36.13
CA ASP A 235 10.74 5.34 36.24
C ASP A 235 10.57 6.12 37.55
N SER A 236 9.64 5.72 38.43
CA SER A 236 9.43 6.37 39.74
C SER A 236 10.53 6.11 40.76
N GLY A 237 11.39 5.11 40.53
CA GLY A 237 12.37 4.63 41.51
C GLY A 237 11.77 3.72 42.59
N ASN A 238 10.46 3.46 42.56
CA ASN A 238 9.79 2.51 43.43
C ASN A 238 9.55 1.20 42.68
N GLU A 239 10.50 0.27 42.79
CA GLU A 239 10.44 -1.01 42.06
C GLU A 239 9.19 -1.85 42.39
N ASP A 240 8.58 -1.69 43.57
CA ASP A 240 7.40 -2.46 44.00
C ASP A 240 6.16 -2.19 43.13
N ILE A 241 6.11 -1.03 42.46
CA ILE A 241 4.98 -0.62 41.61
C ILE A 241 5.30 -0.64 40.12
N TYR A 242 6.52 -1.05 39.74
CA TYR A 242 6.88 -1.21 38.32
C TYR A 242 5.95 -2.22 37.63
N ARG A 243 5.85 -2.11 36.31
CA ARG A 243 5.06 -3.04 35.48
C ARG A 243 5.72 -4.43 35.39
N LYS A 244 5.71 -5.21 36.49
CA LYS A 244 6.30 -6.57 36.66
C LYS A 244 5.67 -7.68 35.78
N GLY A 245 5.03 -7.29 34.69
CA GLY A 245 4.27 -8.18 33.82
C GLY A 245 4.95 -8.46 32.50
N THR A 246 4.12 -8.81 31.51
CA THR A 246 4.56 -9.09 30.14
C THR A 246 4.19 -7.95 29.20
N LEU A 247 5.21 -7.43 28.51
CA LEU A 247 5.04 -6.66 27.29
C LEU A 247 4.94 -7.64 26.10
N HIS A 248 3.74 -7.76 25.52
CA HIS A 248 3.50 -8.53 24.31
C HIS A 248 3.81 -7.64 23.09
N PHE A 249 4.94 -7.90 22.43
CA PHE A 249 5.49 -7.02 21.40
C PHE A 249 5.64 -7.78 20.07
N PHE A 250 4.68 -7.64 19.15
CA PHE A 250 4.68 -8.49 17.95
C PHE A 250 4.19 -7.84 16.67
N ASN A 251 4.63 -8.35 15.52
CA ASN A 251 4.25 -7.82 14.21
C ASN A 251 4.46 -6.30 14.11
N ASN A 252 5.53 -5.76 14.71
CA ASN A 252 5.90 -4.36 14.54
C ASN A 252 7.02 -4.22 13.50
N THR A 253 7.07 -3.09 12.81
CA THR A 253 8.19 -2.71 11.93
C THR A 253 8.94 -1.53 12.55
N ILE A 254 10.16 -1.79 12.98
CA ILE A 254 11.05 -0.83 13.63
C ILE A 254 12.13 -0.44 12.65
N VAL A 255 12.27 0.86 12.40
CA VAL A 255 13.27 1.41 11.48
C VAL A 255 14.06 2.50 12.17
N SER A 256 15.37 2.27 12.35
CA SER A 256 16.29 3.27 12.89
C SER A 256 17.28 3.73 11.85
N ARG A 257 17.40 5.06 11.72
CA ARG A 257 18.36 5.76 10.87
C ARG A 257 19.52 6.35 11.65
N ARG A 258 19.67 5.97 12.93
CA ARG A 258 20.81 6.34 13.77
C ARG A 258 22.10 5.90 13.10
N THR A 259 23.12 6.74 13.19
CA THR A 259 24.49 6.33 12.85
C THR A 259 25.18 5.68 14.05
N GLY A 260 24.70 5.98 15.27
CA GLY A 260 25.10 5.34 16.51
C GLY A 260 24.18 4.18 16.93
N ASN A 261 24.26 3.83 18.22
CA ASN A 261 23.53 2.69 18.79
C ASN A 261 22.01 2.88 18.68
N THR A 262 21.32 1.76 18.45
CA THR A 262 19.88 1.55 18.60
C THR A 262 19.66 0.36 19.53
N THR A 263 18.90 0.55 20.60
CA THR A 263 18.55 -0.49 21.58
C THR A 263 17.03 -0.69 21.53
N LEU A 264 16.55 -1.91 21.28
CA LEU A 264 15.11 -2.14 21.18
C LEU A 264 14.39 -1.90 22.52
N PHE A 265 14.93 -2.47 23.59
CA PHE A 265 14.25 -2.47 24.88
C PHE A 265 15.16 -2.00 26.03
N ARG A 266 14.69 -1.00 26.78
CA ARG A 266 15.11 -0.72 28.15
C ARG A 266 14.06 -1.29 29.09
N ILE A 267 14.42 -2.37 29.79
CA ILE A 267 13.56 -2.97 30.81
C ILE A 267 14.09 -2.58 32.18
N SER A 268 13.21 -2.17 33.09
CA SER A 268 13.59 -1.38 34.26
C SER A 268 14.21 -2.19 35.41
N SER A 269 13.90 -3.49 35.51
CA SER A 269 14.43 -4.40 36.52
C SER A 269 14.43 -5.85 35.99
N ALA A 270 14.77 -6.83 36.84
CA ALA A 270 14.69 -8.25 36.50
C ALA A 270 13.26 -8.82 36.52
N GLY A 271 12.28 -8.08 37.06
CA GLY A 271 10.92 -8.58 37.27
C GLY A 271 9.97 -8.40 36.09
N GLU A 272 10.40 -7.74 35.01
CA GLU A 272 9.58 -7.53 33.81
C GLU A 272 10.01 -8.46 32.67
N THR A 273 9.04 -8.88 31.85
CA THR A 273 9.25 -9.76 30.69
C THR A 273 8.77 -9.11 29.39
N VAL A 274 9.50 -9.34 28.30
CA VAL A 274 9.06 -9.03 26.94
C VAL A 274 8.90 -10.33 26.15
N ASP A 275 7.75 -10.51 25.52
CA ASP A 275 7.52 -11.51 24.48
C ASP A 275 7.59 -10.82 23.12
N SER A 276 8.73 -10.94 22.44
CA SER A 276 9.00 -10.26 21.17
C SER A 276 9.00 -11.25 20.01
N ARG A 277 7.99 -11.17 19.14
CA ARG A 277 7.89 -12.05 17.96
C ARG A 277 7.38 -11.40 16.68
N ASN A 278 7.74 -11.94 15.52
CA ASN A 278 7.29 -11.46 14.22
C ASN A 278 7.61 -9.97 13.96
N ASN A 279 8.63 -9.39 14.60
CA ASN A 279 8.99 -7.99 14.39
C ASN A 279 10.10 -7.86 13.36
N ILE A 280 10.08 -6.79 12.57
CA ILE A 280 11.24 -6.36 11.78
C ILE A 280 11.99 -5.29 12.58
N ALA A 281 13.27 -5.49 12.90
CA ALA A 281 14.15 -4.42 13.39
C ALA A 281 15.25 -4.14 12.37
N TYR A 282 15.02 -3.12 11.56
CA TYR A 282 15.95 -2.63 10.55
C TYR A 282 16.67 -1.38 11.04
N VAL A 283 18.00 -1.43 11.06
CA VAL A 283 18.84 -0.26 11.35
C VAL A 283 19.77 0.00 10.17
N THR A 284 19.97 1.28 9.83
CA THR A 284 20.85 1.67 8.71
C THR A 284 22.32 1.56 9.04
N ALA A 285 22.70 1.72 10.31
CA ALA A 285 24.07 1.55 10.77
C ALA A 285 24.58 0.12 10.52
N ALA A 286 25.83 0.01 10.06
CA ALA A 286 26.46 -1.27 9.77
C ALA A 286 27.24 -1.81 10.97
N GLY A 287 27.20 -3.13 11.19
CA GLY A 287 27.90 -3.78 12.30
C GLY A 287 27.02 -3.92 13.53
N SER A 288 27.60 -3.74 14.72
CA SER A 288 26.97 -4.07 16.00
C SER A 288 26.15 -2.96 16.63
N TYR A 289 25.46 -2.14 15.83
CA TYR A 289 24.70 -0.98 16.32
C TYR A 289 23.25 -1.28 16.72
N LEU A 290 22.76 -2.50 16.49
CA LEU A 290 21.47 -2.95 17.00
C LEU A 290 21.67 -3.81 18.25
N ALA A 291 21.09 -3.40 19.38
CA ALA A 291 21.04 -4.19 20.62
C ALA A 291 19.60 -4.58 20.97
N MET A 292 19.44 -5.77 21.56
CA MET A 292 18.13 -6.28 21.97
C MET A 292 17.69 -5.70 23.32
N LEU A 293 18.56 -5.74 24.34
CA LEU A 293 18.32 -5.19 25.67
C LEU A 293 19.36 -4.12 26.03
N ASP A 294 18.94 -3.17 26.88
CA ASP A 294 19.88 -2.26 27.52
C ASP A 294 20.70 -2.98 28.59
N ALA A 295 20.06 -3.55 29.63
CA ALA A 295 20.75 -4.26 30.69
C ALA A 295 19.91 -5.34 31.38
N ASP A 296 18.75 -4.96 31.94
CA ASP A 296 17.95 -5.83 32.81
C ASP A 296 16.74 -6.48 32.09
N GLY A 297 16.01 -7.34 32.80
CA GLY A 297 14.75 -7.94 32.35
C GLY A 297 14.88 -9.31 31.68
N VAL A 298 13.73 -9.90 31.34
CA VAL A 298 13.66 -11.16 30.58
C VAL A 298 13.11 -10.87 29.19
N LEU A 299 13.88 -11.17 28.14
CA LEU A 299 13.46 -11.00 26.74
C LEU A 299 13.35 -12.36 26.06
N ASN A 300 12.14 -12.74 25.67
CA ASN A 300 11.90 -13.92 24.84
C ASN A 300 11.78 -13.48 23.37
N LEU A 301 12.63 -14.03 22.51
CA LEU A 301 12.68 -13.72 21.09
C LEU A 301 12.15 -14.91 20.30
N SER A 302 11.24 -14.70 19.34
CA SER A 302 10.84 -15.73 18.37
C SER A 302 10.49 -15.15 17.00
N HIS A 303 10.93 -15.75 15.89
CA HIS A 303 10.47 -15.38 14.53
C HIS A 303 10.57 -13.87 14.18
N ASN A 304 11.60 -13.17 14.65
CA ASN A 304 11.87 -11.78 14.29
C ASN A 304 12.85 -11.68 13.12
N TRP A 305 12.76 -10.62 12.32
CA TRP A 305 13.81 -10.22 11.39
C TRP A 305 14.71 -9.16 12.03
N PHE A 306 16.02 -9.37 12.04
CA PHE A 306 17.00 -8.44 12.59
C PHE A 306 18.10 -8.08 11.59
N LYS A 307 18.58 -6.84 11.67
CA LYS A 307 19.81 -6.45 10.98
C LYS A 307 20.97 -7.35 11.43
N SER A 308 21.69 -7.95 10.47
CA SER A 308 22.87 -8.77 10.77
C SER A 308 23.91 -8.01 11.58
N GLY A 309 24.50 -8.69 12.56
CA GLY A 309 25.49 -8.11 13.47
C GLY A 309 24.91 -7.56 14.77
N TRP A 310 23.60 -7.71 15.01
CA TRP A 310 22.98 -7.36 16.29
C TRP A 310 23.66 -8.06 17.48
N VAL A 311 23.57 -7.43 18.65
CA VAL A 311 24.16 -7.90 19.92
C VAL A 311 23.11 -7.93 21.03
N ASP A 312 23.40 -8.64 22.12
CA ASP A 312 22.50 -8.70 23.26
C ASP A 312 22.32 -7.32 23.92
N SER A 313 23.43 -6.62 24.17
CA SER A 313 23.45 -5.31 24.83
C SER A 313 24.69 -4.49 24.45
N HIS A 314 24.54 -3.17 24.42
CA HIS A 314 25.65 -2.20 24.34
C HIS A 314 26.16 -1.73 25.71
N SER A 315 25.38 -1.95 26.77
CA SER A 315 25.63 -1.41 28.12
C SER A 315 26.11 -2.49 29.12
N GLY A 316 26.13 -3.76 28.69
CA GLY A 316 26.32 -4.94 29.53
C GLY A 316 24.99 -5.57 29.93
N LEU A 317 24.92 -6.91 29.92
CA LEU A 317 23.70 -7.66 30.18
C LEU A 317 23.66 -8.19 31.63
N ASN A 318 22.66 -7.74 32.40
CA ASN A 318 22.31 -8.27 33.72
C ASN A 318 21.09 -9.21 33.67
N GLY A 319 20.20 -8.98 32.69
CA GLY A 319 19.01 -9.77 32.45
C GLY A 319 19.28 -11.05 31.65
N SER A 320 18.22 -11.62 31.07
CA SER A 320 18.29 -12.84 30.28
C SER A 320 17.58 -12.68 28.94
N ILE A 321 18.24 -13.09 27.85
CA ILE A 321 17.65 -13.20 26.52
C ILE A 321 17.47 -14.68 26.20
N HIS A 322 16.26 -15.08 25.85
CA HIS A 322 15.93 -16.42 25.41
C HIS A 322 15.60 -16.38 23.91
N ASP A 323 16.49 -16.93 23.10
CA ASP A 323 16.23 -17.19 21.68
C ASP A 323 15.39 -18.47 21.56
N LEU A 324 14.12 -18.30 21.18
CA LEU A 324 13.17 -19.39 20.97
C LEU A 324 13.13 -19.88 19.51
N GLY A 325 14.02 -19.38 18.66
CA GLY A 325 14.18 -19.77 17.26
C GLY A 325 13.28 -19.03 16.27
N GLY A 326 13.53 -19.28 14.99
CA GLY A 326 12.79 -18.71 13.85
C GLY A 326 13.30 -17.34 13.37
N HIS A 327 14.34 -16.77 14.01
CA HIS A 327 14.86 -15.47 13.60
C HIS A 327 15.53 -15.48 12.23
N ILE A 328 15.33 -14.40 11.48
CA ILE A 328 16.01 -14.14 10.22
C ILE A 328 16.96 -12.96 10.43
N ALA A 329 18.24 -13.14 10.10
CA ALA A 329 19.21 -12.05 10.14
C ALA A 329 19.63 -11.68 8.72
N GLY A 330 19.58 -10.39 8.37
CA GLY A 330 19.93 -9.95 7.02
C GLY A 330 20.42 -8.51 6.94
N SER A 331 20.85 -8.11 5.75
CA SER A 331 21.25 -6.73 5.48
C SER A 331 20.05 -5.82 5.23
N ALA A 332 18.96 -6.34 4.64
CA ALA A 332 17.70 -5.64 4.39
C ALA A 332 16.51 -6.61 4.45
N PRO A 333 15.35 -6.18 4.96
CA PRO A 333 14.16 -7.03 5.10
C PRO A 333 13.32 -7.14 3.81
N GLY A 334 13.69 -6.45 2.73
CA GLY A 334 12.92 -6.44 1.47
C GLY A 334 11.74 -5.47 1.48
N PHE A 335 11.92 -4.28 2.05
CA PHE A 335 10.94 -3.19 1.95
C PHE A 335 10.81 -2.66 0.52
N ALA A 336 9.62 -2.19 0.14
CA ALA A 336 9.33 -1.58 -1.15
C ALA A 336 10.18 -0.31 -1.40
N ASP A 337 10.21 0.63 -0.44
CA ASP A 337 11.11 1.79 -0.49
C ASP A 337 11.42 2.33 0.92
N SER A 338 12.58 1.97 1.45
CA SER A 338 13.01 2.39 2.79
C SER A 338 13.65 3.78 2.87
N SER A 339 13.66 4.55 1.76
CA SER A 339 14.23 5.90 1.72
C SER A 339 13.54 6.83 2.74
N THR A 340 14.23 7.91 3.12
CA THR A 340 13.65 8.93 4.02
C THR A 340 12.47 9.66 3.39
N LEU A 341 12.38 9.70 2.06
CA LEU A 341 11.33 10.39 1.33
C LEU A 341 10.06 9.54 1.21
N ALA A 342 10.19 8.28 0.79
CA ALA A 342 9.03 7.41 0.62
C ALA A 342 8.60 6.77 1.95
N GLN A 343 9.55 6.26 2.73
CA GLN A 343 9.28 5.50 3.95
C GLN A 343 8.16 4.46 3.71
N ASP A 344 8.24 3.71 2.61
CA ASP A 344 7.35 2.62 2.27
C ASP A 344 7.96 1.31 2.78
N TYR A 345 7.53 0.93 3.97
CA TYR A 345 8.02 -0.24 4.68
C TYR A 345 7.13 -1.47 4.50
N ARG A 346 6.27 -1.47 3.47
CA ARG A 346 5.61 -2.70 3.02
C ARG A 346 6.70 -3.64 2.50
N ILE A 347 6.61 -4.91 2.84
CA ILE A 347 7.53 -5.93 2.31
C ILE A 347 7.07 -6.33 0.89
N THR A 348 8.01 -6.74 0.05
CA THR A 348 7.74 -7.16 -1.33
C THR A 348 7.69 -8.68 -1.47
N ASN A 349 7.24 -9.19 -2.63
CA ASN A 349 7.15 -10.62 -2.95
C ASN A 349 8.49 -11.40 -2.81
N GLY A 350 9.63 -10.70 -2.80
CA GLY A 350 10.95 -11.30 -2.61
C GLY A 350 11.47 -11.24 -1.16
N SER A 351 10.65 -10.77 -0.22
CA SER A 351 11.07 -10.57 1.16
C SER A 351 11.24 -11.91 1.90
N ALA A 352 12.33 -12.05 2.64
CA ALA A 352 12.53 -13.17 3.56
C ALA A 352 11.55 -13.13 4.76
N CYS A 353 10.83 -12.03 4.95
CA CYS A 353 9.83 -11.90 6.02
C CYS A 353 8.50 -12.59 5.67
N LEU A 354 8.30 -12.97 4.40
CA LEU A 354 7.07 -13.59 3.92
C LEU A 354 6.85 -14.97 4.53
N ASN A 355 5.64 -15.23 5.05
CA ASN A 355 5.21 -16.48 5.67
C ASN A 355 6.23 -17.04 6.68
N ALA A 356 6.96 -16.15 7.36
CA ALA A 356 8.06 -16.50 8.25
C ALA A 356 7.75 -16.25 9.73
N GLY A 357 6.56 -15.75 10.03
CA GLY A 357 6.08 -15.49 11.38
C GLY A 357 5.50 -16.72 12.08
N THR A 358 5.07 -16.51 13.31
CA THR A 358 4.46 -17.52 14.17
C THR A 358 3.22 -16.98 14.89
N GLY A 359 2.47 -17.86 15.57
CA GLY A 359 1.27 -17.48 16.31
C GLY A 359 1.52 -16.42 17.38
N THR A 360 0.52 -15.55 17.58
CA THR A 360 0.56 -14.41 18.51
C THR A 360 -0.42 -14.58 19.67
N THR A 361 -0.25 -13.81 20.74
CA THR A 361 -1.10 -13.90 21.94
C THR A 361 -2.49 -13.29 21.73
N CYS A 362 -2.67 -12.46 20.70
CA CYS A 362 -3.97 -12.09 20.16
C CYS A 362 -3.90 -11.87 18.64
N PRO A 363 -5.03 -11.98 17.91
CA PRO A 363 -5.04 -11.87 16.45
C PRO A 363 -4.59 -10.49 15.93
N VAL A 364 -3.77 -10.49 14.88
CA VAL A 364 -3.40 -9.28 14.12
C VAL A 364 -4.34 -9.18 12.92
N THR A 365 -5.48 -8.52 13.06
CA THR A 365 -6.53 -8.53 12.01
C THR A 365 -6.50 -7.33 11.08
N ARG A 366 -5.61 -6.36 11.33
CA ARG A 366 -5.48 -5.11 10.57
C ARG A 366 -4.01 -4.72 10.43
N GLN A 367 -3.75 -3.82 9.49
CA GLN A 367 -2.45 -3.19 9.31
C GLN A 367 -2.61 -1.69 9.11
N TYR A 368 -1.57 -0.93 9.46
CA TYR A 368 -1.62 0.52 9.35
C TYR A 368 -1.54 0.94 7.88
N ALA A 369 -2.52 1.74 7.45
CA ALA A 369 -2.54 2.34 6.13
C ALA A 369 -2.03 3.77 6.26
N LYS A 370 -0.89 4.03 5.61
CA LYS A 370 -0.12 5.27 5.78
C LYS A 370 -0.88 6.45 5.15
N HIS A 371 -1.35 7.48 5.89
CA HIS A 371 -1.38 7.65 7.36
C HIS A 371 -2.81 7.80 7.92
N GLN A 372 -2.92 7.62 9.24
CA GLN A 372 -4.09 7.83 10.10
C GLN A 372 -5.28 6.89 9.86
N THR A 373 -5.05 5.80 9.14
CA THR A 373 -6.08 4.81 8.82
C THR A 373 -5.53 3.39 8.97
N SER A 374 -6.37 2.40 8.66
CA SER A 374 -5.97 1.01 8.58
C SER A 374 -6.77 0.30 7.52
N GLU A 375 -6.21 -0.80 7.06
CA GLU A 375 -6.87 -1.77 6.20
C GLU A 375 -6.93 -3.14 6.90
N PRO A 376 -7.83 -4.03 6.50
CA PRO A 376 -7.75 -5.43 6.90
C PRO A 376 -6.35 -5.97 6.63
N ARG A 377 -5.81 -6.74 7.58
CA ARG A 377 -4.61 -7.52 7.33
C ARG A 377 -5.04 -8.73 6.52
N THR A 378 -4.37 -9.00 5.41
CA THR A 378 -4.66 -10.17 4.58
C THR A 378 -4.58 -11.43 5.44
N ALA A 379 -5.49 -12.36 5.22
CA ALA A 379 -5.44 -13.65 5.89
C ALA A 379 -4.67 -14.62 4.99
N ASP A 380 -3.36 -14.70 5.18
CA ASP A 380 -2.58 -15.87 4.79
C ASP A 380 -2.54 -16.85 5.97
N GLU A 381 -2.36 -18.15 5.70
CA GLU A 381 -2.35 -19.17 6.77
C GLU A 381 -1.13 -19.02 7.70
N VAL A 382 -0.10 -18.26 7.29
CA VAL A 382 1.14 -18.03 8.02
C VAL A 382 1.50 -16.56 7.98
N LEU A 383 1.46 -15.90 9.15
CA LEU A 383 1.81 -14.48 9.27
C LEU A 383 3.18 -14.16 8.70
N ASP A 384 3.30 -13.05 8.02
CA ASP A 384 4.57 -12.39 7.72
C ASP A 384 5.16 -11.76 8.98
N ILE A 385 6.49 -11.65 8.98
CA ILE A 385 7.20 -10.85 9.97
C ILE A 385 7.02 -9.37 9.63
N GLY A 386 6.56 -8.56 10.59
CA GLY A 386 6.42 -7.10 10.48
C GLY A 386 4.97 -6.61 10.57
N ALA A 387 4.81 -5.29 10.47
CA ALA A 387 3.53 -4.60 10.60
C ALA A 387 2.60 -4.72 9.39
N TYR A 388 3.13 -5.14 8.24
CA TYR A 388 2.40 -5.36 7.00
C TYR A 388 2.29 -6.87 6.72
N GLU A 389 1.16 -7.30 6.20
CA GLU A 389 0.98 -8.61 5.55
C GLU A 389 0.99 -8.37 4.05
N PHE A 390 1.89 -9.06 3.37
CA PHE A 390 1.93 -9.07 1.94
C PHE A 390 0.75 -9.87 1.40
N SER A 391 -0.25 -9.16 0.90
CA SER A 391 -1.05 -9.75 -0.17
C SER A 391 -0.22 -9.66 -1.44
N ALA A 392 0.18 -10.81 -1.99
CA ALA A 392 0.31 -10.91 -3.44
C ALA A 392 -1.09 -10.55 -3.97
N GLN A 393 -1.30 -9.32 -4.38
CA GLN A 393 -2.45 -8.97 -5.20
C GLN A 393 -2.20 -9.51 -6.62
N ALA A 394 -1.74 -10.77 -6.71
CA ALA A 394 -1.70 -11.52 -7.94
C ALA A 394 -3.17 -11.62 -8.36
N SER A 395 -3.50 -10.83 -9.38
CA SER A 395 -4.58 -11.21 -10.25
C SER A 395 -4.21 -12.62 -10.73
N SER A 396 -4.90 -13.64 -10.22
CA SER A 396 -4.62 -15.04 -10.54
C SER A 396 -5.02 -15.41 -11.98
N GLN A 397 -4.90 -14.46 -12.92
CA GLN A 397 -5.32 -14.51 -14.32
C GLN A 397 -4.58 -13.54 -15.26
N ASP A 398 -3.82 -12.57 -14.74
CA ASP A 398 -3.16 -11.56 -15.59
C ASP A 398 -1.70 -11.95 -15.85
N ASP A 399 -1.45 -12.57 -17.00
CA ASP A 399 -0.10 -12.98 -17.41
C ASP A 399 0.56 -11.96 -18.34
N LEU A 400 1.88 -12.06 -18.47
CA LEU A 400 2.67 -11.30 -19.41
C LEU A 400 3.34 -12.22 -20.43
N LEU A 401 3.20 -11.91 -21.72
CA LEU A 401 3.98 -12.52 -22.80
C LEU A 401 5.00 -11.54 -23.36
N PHE A 402 6.23 -12.00 -23.57
CA PHE A 402 7.24 -11.26 -24.33
C PHE A 402 7.62 -11.97 -25.63
N ILE A 403 7.26 -11.38 -26.79
CA ILE A 403 7.67 -11.85 -28.11
C ILE A 403 9.01 -11.22 -28.47
N HIS A 404 10.08 -12.02 -28.52
CA HIS A 404 11.43 -11.48 -28.70
C HIS A 404 12.48 -12.44 -29.26
N HIS A 405 13.57 -11.83 -29.77
CA HIS A 405 14.85 -12.49 -30.05
C HIS A 405 16.06 -11.71 -29.56
N SER A 406 17.23 -12.33 -29.64
CA SER A 406 18.53 -11.65 -29.63
C SER A 406 18.63 -10.71 -28.42
N CYS A 407 18.64 -9.39 -28.60
CA CYS A 407 18.72 -8.41 -27.51
C CYS A 407 17.66 -8.60 -26.42
N GLY A 408 16.47 -9.11 -26.77
CA GLY A 408 15.39 -9.34 -25.80
C GLY A 408 15.67 -10.56 -24.93
N ALA A 409 16.18 -11.63 -25.52
CA ALA A 409 16.64 -12.81 -24.78
C ALA A 409 17.81 -12.44 -23.86
N ASN A 410 18.75 -11.62 -24.34
CA ASN A 410 19.86 -11.11 -23.50
C ASN A 410 19.36 -10.24 -22.35
N TRP A 411 18.40 -9.36 -22.59
CA TRP A 411 17.83 -8.50 -21.55
C TRP A 411 17.05 -9.29 -20.51
N LEU A 412 16.21 -10.23 -20.97
CA LEU A 412 15.43 -11.14 -20.15
C LEU A 412 16.32 -12.01 -19.25
N ALA A 413 17.33 -12.66 -19.84
CA ALA A 413 18.28 -13.50 -19.12
C ALA A 413 19.19 -12.71 -18.17
N ASN A 414 19.47 -11.45 -18.47
CA ASN A 414 20.36 -10.63 -17.64
C ASN A 414 19.67 -10.10 -16.37
N SER A 415 18.50 -9.46 -16.51
CA SER A 415 17.87 -8.77 -15.37
C SER A 415 16.36 -8.60 -15.48
N LEU A 416 15.79 -8.53 -16.69
CA LEU A 416 14.37 -8.21 -16.88
C LEU A 416 13.43 -9.29 -16.34
N ASN A 417 13.75 -10.58 -16.50
CA ASN A 417 12.87 -11.66 -16.01
C ASN A 417 12.60 -11.53 -14.52
N GLN A 418 13.66 -11.33 -13.73
CA GLN A 418 13.53 -11.16 -12.28
C GLN A 418 12.68 -9.92 -11.97
N ALA A 419 12.86 -8.80 -12.65
CA ALA A 419 12.04 -7.61 -12.38
C ALA A 419 10.54 -7.82 -12.69
N LEU A 420 10.22 -8.55 -13.75
CA LEU A 420 8.83 -8.79 -14.17
C LEU A 420 8.09 -9.76 -13.25
N ILE A 421 8.70 -10.89 -12.86
CA ILE A 421 8.05 -11.88 -11.96
C ILE A 421 7.81 -11.35 -10.54
N HIS A 422 8.41 -10.20 -10.19
CA HIS A 422 8.17 -9.53 -8.91
C HIS A 422 7.07 -8.45 -8.98
N LYS A 423 6.45 -8.23 -10.15
CA LYS A 423 5.28 -7.36 -10.27
C LYS A 423 4.07 -8.06 -9.69
N ASP A 424 3.32 -7.34 -8.87
CA ASP A 424 2.10 -7.83 -8.23
C ASP A 424 0.98 -8.14 -9.25
N PHE A 425 1.00 -7.47 -10.40
CA PHE A 425 0.04 -7.68 -11.49
C PHE A 425 0.47 -8.68 -12.58
N ILE A 426 1.58 -9.41 -12.39
CA ILE A 426 2.03 -10.46 -13.31
C ILE A 426 2.00 -11.78 -12.55
N ASP A 427 1.05 -12.67 -12.88
CA ASP A 427 0.99 -14.02 -12.34
C ASP A 427 2.08 -14.89 -12.99
N GLU A 428 2.05 -15.00 -14.32
CA GLU A 428 3.05 -15.72 -15.09
C GLU A 428 3.76 -14.82 -16.12
N ARG A 429 5.05 -15.09 -16.32
CA ARG A 429 5.86 -14.46 -17.38
C ARG A 429 6.20 -15.51 -18.43
N ASN A 430 5.59 -15.36 -19.59
CA ASN A 430 5.73 -16.19 -20.77
C ASN A 430 6.62 -15.53 -21.83
N ASP A 431 7.21 -16.31 -22.73
CA ASP A 431 7.97 -15.77 -23.87
C ASP A 431 7.81 -16.60 -25.14
N ILE A 432 7.71 -15.90 -26.27
CA ILE A 432 7.85 -16.48 -27.61
C ILE A 432 9.23 -16.04 -28.13
N THR A 433 10.10 -17.02 -28.36
CA THR A 433 11.47 -16.81 -28.83
C THR A 433 11.92 -17.92 -29.78
N TYR A 434 13.21 -18.02 -30.08
CA TYR A 434 13.78 -18.98 -31.03
C TYR A 434 13.19 -20.39 -30.87
N GLY A 435 12.70 -20.95 -31.97
CA GLY A 435 12.12 -22.29 -32.01
C GLY A 435 10.72 -22.44 -31.38
N SER A 436 10.08 -21.35 -30.94
CA SER A 436 8.70 -21.40 -30.46
C SER A 436 7.75 -21.66 -31.64
N ASP A 437 6.90 -22.67 -31.49
CA ASP A 437 5.88 -23.03 -32.46
C ASP A 437 4.49 -22.73 -31.89
N LEU A 438 3.63 -22.15 -32.73
CA LEU A 438 2.27 -21.77 -32.39
C LEU A 438 1.38 -21.97 -33.63
N PRO A 439 0.26 -22.70 -33.52
CA PRO A 439 -0.66 -22.86 -34.65
C PRO A 439 -1.35 -21.52 -34.98
N PRO A 440 -1.72 -21.28 -36.26
CA PRO A 440 -2.51 -20.11 -36.62
C PRO A 440 -3.92 -20.19 -36.02
N ASP A 441 -4.52 -19.02 -35.83
CA ASP A 441 -5.89 -18.83 -35.42
C ASP A 441 -6.85 -19.49 -36.43
N ALA A 442 -8.01 -19.93 -35.94
CA ALA A 442 -8.99 -20.63 -36.76
C ALA A 442 -9.40 -19.81 -38.00
N GLY A 443 -9.22 -20.38 -39.19
CA GLY A 443 -9.54 -19.72 -40.46
C GLY A 443 -8.47 -18.75 -40.97
N ARG A 444 -7.33 -18.64 -40.28
CA ARG A 444 -6.16 -17.86 -40.70
C ARG A 444 -5.08 -18.77 -41.30
N PRO A 445 -4.23 -18.25 -42.20
CA PRO A 445 -3.14 -19.01 -42.79
C PRO A 445 -2.00 -19.19 -41.78
N ASP A 446 -1.28 -20.32 -41.89
CA ASP A 446 0.01 -20.52 -41.21
C ASP A 446 1.12 -19.70 -41.89
N SER A 447 1.04 -18.38 -41.75
CA SER A 447 1.78 -17.42 -42.58
C SER A 447 3.23 -17.19 -42.16
N LEU A 448 3.63 -17.62 -40.96
CA LEU A 448 5.00 -17.57 -40.45
C LEU A 448 5.68 -18.96 -40.42
N ALA A 449 5.05 -19.98 -41.02
CA ALA A 449 5.51 -21.36 -41.09
C ALA A 449 5.71 -22.01 -39.69
N SER A 450 6.41 -23.15 -39.64
CA SER A 450 6.42 -24.07 -38.49
C SER A 450 7.11 -23.57 -37.22
N THR A 451 7.75 -22.41 -37.23
CA THR A 451 8.33 -21.80 -36.02
C THR A 451 8.13 -20.29 -36.08
N PRO A 452 6.89 -19.80 -35.87
CA PRO A 452 6.60 -18.37 -35.88
C PRO A 452 7.51 -17.58 -34.95
N GLY A 453 7.93 -18.21 -33.84
CA GLY A 453 8.92 -17.68 -32.91
C GLY A 453 10.15 -17.10 -33.61
N ASP A 454 10.65 -17.73 -34.68
CA ASP A 454 11.81 -17.31 -35.46
C ASP A 454 11.60 -16.01 -36.29
N ALA A 455 10.35 -15.54 -36.41
CA ALA A 455 9.97 -14.40 -37.26
C ALA A 455 9.58 -13.16 -36.44
N THR A 456 10.56 -12.43 -35.87
CA THR A 456 10.31 -11.26 -34.99
C THR A 456 10.48 -9.89 -35.65
N ASP A 457 10.97 -9.81 -36.88
CA ASP A 457 11.18 -8.51 -37.57
C ASP A 457 9.86 -7.77 -37.83
N MET A 458 9.95 -6.44 -38.06
CA MET A 458 8.78 -5.55 -38.18
C MET A 458 7.74 -6.06 -39.20
N ASN A 459 8.19 -6.55 -40.36
CA ASN A 459 7.31 -7.03 -41.43
C ASN A 459 6.59 -8.35 -41.08
N HIS A 460 6.98 -9.01 -39.98
CA HIS A 460 6.29 -10.21 -39.49
C HIS A 460 5.18 -9.86 -38.49
N TRP A 461 5.21 -8.70 -37.85
CA TRP A 461 4.22 -8.34 -36.82
C TRP A 461 2.80 -8.27 -37.39
N ILE A 462 2.64 -7.80 -38.64
CA ILE A 462 1.33 -7.79 -39.30
C ILE A 462 0.76 -9.21 -39.41
N ARG A 463 1.62 -10.23 -39.55
CA ARG A 463 1.21 -11.64 -39.59
C ARG A 463 0.94 -12.16 -38.18
N TRP A 464 1.84 -11.92 -37.23
CA TRP A 464 1.66 -12.31 -35.82
C TRP A 464 0.30 -11.90 -35.26
N PHE A 465 -0.03 -10.61 -35.33
CA PHE A 465 -1.23 -10.10 -34.68
C PHE A 465 -2.53 -10.31 -35.48
N ASN A 466 -2.46 -10.67 -36.77
CA ASN A 466 -3.66 -11.03 -37.55
C ASN A 466 -3.91 -12.54 -37.62
N ASP A 467 -2.84 -13.35 -37.62
CA ASP A 467 -2.93 -14.78 -37.89
C ASP A 467 -2.77 -15.65 -36.64
N TYR A 468 -2.24 -15.11 -35.52
CA TYR A 468 -1.86 -15.91 -34.35
C TYR A 468 -2.26 -15.28 -33.00
N LEU A 469 -3.13 -14.26 -32.99
CA LEU A 469 -3.41 -13.48 -31.79
C LEU A 469 -4.09 -14.30 -30.69
N GLN A 470 -4.99 -15.23 -31.01
CA GLN A 470 -5.60 -16.07 -29.98
C GLN A 470 -4.58 -17.01 -29.35
N GLY A 471 -3.67 -17.55 -30.16
CA GLY A 471 -2.54 -18.33 -29.66
C GLY A 471 -1.64 -17.49 -28.74
N ILE A 472 -1.26 -16.27 -29.16
CA ILE A 472 -0.48 -15.32 -28.35
C ILE A 472 -1.14 -15.07 -26.98
N ARG A 473 -2.46 -14.90 -26.93
CA ARG A 473 -3.20 -14.64 -25.67
C ARG A 473 -3.14 -15.76 -24.66
N THR A 474 -2.84 -16.98 -25.08
CA THR A 474 -2.89 -18.18 -24.22
C THR A 474 -1.57 -18.94 -24.17
N PHE A 475 -0.56 -18.48 -24.91
CA PHE A 475 0.72 -19.17 -24.99
C PHE A 475 1.47 -19.13 -23.66
N GLY A 476 1.81 -20.30 -23.13
CA GLY A 476 2.56 -20.47 -21.88
C GLY A 476 1.72 -20.36 -20.62
N CYS A 477 0.54 -19.76 -20.68
CA CYS A 477 -0.40 -19.59 -19.58
C CYS A 477 -0.81 -20.94 -18.97
N ALA A 478 -0.55 -21.17 -17.69
CA ALA A 478 -1.12 -22.30 -16.96
C ALA A 478 -2.61 -22.06 -16.63
N ASN A 479 -3.01 -20.80 -16.48
CA ASN A 479 -4.37 -20.32 -16.25
C ASN A 479 -4.54 -18.93 -16.90
N GLY A 480 -5.75 -18.36 -16.95
CA GLY A 480 -5.91 -16.96 -17.40
C GLY A 480 -5.52 -16.69 -18.85
N THR A 481 -5.00 -15.48 -19.11
CA THR A 481 -4.51 -15.05 -20.43
C THR A 481 -3.36 -14.05 -20.30
N ASN A 482 -2.50 -13.99 -21.31
CA ASN A 482 -1.49 -12.94 -21.46
C ASN A 482 -2.16 -11.59 -21.72
N ARG A 483 -2.40 -10.83 -20.64
CA ARG A 483 -3.00 -9.49 -20.68
C ARG A 483 -1.99 -8.39 -20.96
N ILE A 484 -0.71 -8.65 -20.77
CA ILE A 484 0.36 -7.74 -21.17
C ILE A 484 1.16 -8.41 -22.27
N ILE A 485 1.18 -7.81 -23.46
CA ILE A 485 1.96 -8.30 -24.59
C ILE A 485 3.09 -7.32 -24.88
N LEU A 486 4.30 -7.70 -24.44
CA LEU A 486 5.53 -7.05 -24.84
C LEU A 486 5.98 -7.63 -26.18
N PHE A 487 6.43 -6.79 -27.10
CA PHE A 487 7.02 -7.30 -28.34
C PHE A 487 8.09 -6.36 -28.88
N LYS A 488 9.12 -6.96 -29.48
CA LYS A 488 10.17 -6.22 -30.18
C LYS A 488 10.78 -7.01 -31.32
N SER A 489 11.50 -6.29 -32.17
CA SER A 489 12.16 -6.84 -33.35
C SER A 489 13.63 -7.14 -33.07
N CYS A 490 14.24 -7.96 -33.91
CA CYS A 490 15.63 -8.38 -33.77
C CYS A 490 16.59 -7.27 -34.27
N TYR A 491 17.85 -7.29 -33.84
CA TYR A 491 18.90 -6.61 -34.61
C TYR A 491 18.96 -7.24 -36.03
N PRO A 492 19.21 -6.47 -37.11
CA PRO A 492 19.62 -5.07 -37.18
C PRO A 492 18.51 -4.09 -37.61
N ILE A 493 17.27 -4.31 -37.18
CA ILE A 493 16.08 -3.61 -37.72
C ILE A 493 16.09 -2.07 -37.60
N SER A 494 16.93 -1.51 -36.72
CA SER A 494 17.23 -0.08 -36.59
C SER A 494 18.15 0.46 -37.71
N GLY A 495 18.53 -0.36 -38.69
CA GLY A 495 19.37 0.01 -39.83
C GLY A 495 18.62 0.61 -41.01
N ILE A 496 17.65 1.51 -40.76
CA ILE A 496 16.68 1.98 -41.77
C ILE A 496 17.39 2.61 -42.98
N THR A 497 17.37 1.88 -44.10
CA THR A 497 18.23 2.15 -45.28
C THR A 497 17.77 3.33 -46.14
N ALA A 498 16.46 3.59 -46.18
CA ALA A 498 15.85 4.64 -47.00
C ALA A 498 14.53 5.10 -46.40
N ASP A 499 14.00 6.23 -46.88
CA ASP A 499 12.67 6.70 -46.48
C ASP A 499 11.57 5.77 -47.03
N GLY A 500 11.77 5.19 -48.22
CA GLY A 500 10.81 4.31 -48.88
C GLY A 500 9.83 5.08 -49.78
N ALA A 501 8.97 4.35 -50.49
CA ALA A 501 7.92 4.93 -51.31
C ALA A 501 6.57 4.80 -50.57
N GLU A 502 5.81 5.89 -50.52
CA GLU A 502 4.45 5.88 -49.96
C GLU A 502 3.42 5.46 -51.03
N PRO A 503 2.35 4.73 -50.66
CA PRO A 503 2.14 4.11 -49.36
C PRO A 503 3.08 2.92 -49.15
N GLY A 504 3.75 2.84 -48.00
CA GLY A 504 4.62 1.71 -47.66
C GLY A 504 3.93 0.34 -47.68
N ASP A 505 4.71 -0.74 -47.70
CA ASP A 505 4.25 -2.13 -47.69
C ASP A 505 4.65 -2.83 -46.37
N PRO A 506 3.70 -3.17 -45.49
CA PRO A 506 3.98 -3.77 -44.19
C PRO A 506 4.46 -5.23 -44.29
N PHE A 507 4.35 -5.89 -45.45
CA PHE A 507 4.83 -7.26 -45.66
C PHE A 507 6.27 -7.30 -46.20
N ASN A 508 6.79 -6.15 -46.65
CA ASN A 508 8.09 -6.08 -47.28
C ASN A 508 9.21 -5.97 -46.25
N ALA A 509 10.19 -6.88 -46.33
CA ALA A 509 11.34 -6.93 -45.43
C ALA A 509 12.32 -5.75 -45.62
N ALA A 510 12.16 -4.91 -46.64
CA ALA A 510 12.98 -3.72 -46.83
C ALA A 510 12.79 -2.74 -45.66
N GLN A 511 13.89 -2.44 -44.96
CA GLN A 511 13.93 -1.55 -43.80
C GLN A 511 13.83 -0.08 -44.25
N THR A 512 12.60 0.40 -44.42
CA THR A 512 12.28 1.78 -44.83
C THR A 512 11.28 2.43 -43.87
N LEU A 513 11.31 3.76 -43.77
CA LEU A 513 10.34 4.49 -42.93
C LEU A 513 8.90 4.20 -43.36
N ALA A 514 8.62 4.24 -44.67
CA ALA A 514 7.28 4.00 -45.21
C ALA A 514 6.75 2.60 -44.81
N ASN A 515 7.55 1.54 -44.98
CA ASN A 515 7.12 0.18 -44.63
C ASN A 515 6.86 0.01 -43.13
N TYR A 516 7.72 0.59 -42.28
CA TYR A 516 7.53 0.50 -40.83
C TYR A 516 6.31 1.30 -40.36
N LYS A 517 6.02 2.46 -40.96
CA LYS A 517 4.83 3.25 -40.64
C LYS A 517 3.54 2.55 -41.10
N ALA A 518 3.57 1.92 -42.27
CA ALA A 518 2.45 1.16 -42.84
C ALA A 518 2.00 -0.02 -41.95
N LEU A 519 2.88 -0.54 -41.09
CA LEU A 519 2.53 -1.56 -40.10
C LEU A 519 1.56 -1.03 -39.04
N TYR A 520 1.81 0.19 -38.56
CA TYR A 520 1.06 0.81 -37.47
C TYR A 520 -0.18 1.54 -37.94
N ARG A 521 -0.11 2.20 -39.11
CA ARG A 521 -1.22 2.99 -39.64
C ARG A 521 -1.42 2.79 -41.14
N HIS A 522 -2.68 2.57 -41.53
CA HIS A 522 -3.01 2.38 -42.93
C HIS A 522 -3.04 3.75 -43.64
N PRO A 523 -2.60 3.86 -44.90
CA PRO A 523 -2.59 5.13 -45.65
C PRO A 523 -3.94 5.85 -45.74
N ASN A 524 -5.04 5.08 -45.68
CA ASN A 524 -6.41 5.60 -45.70
C ASN A 524 -6.96 5.94 -44.29
N GLY A 525 -6.14 5.81 -43.23
CA GLY A 525 -6.56 5.95 -41.84
C GLY A 525 -7.13 4.66 -41.24
N ALA A 526 -7.71 4.80 -40.03
CA ALA A 526 -8.27 3.71 -39.24
C ALA A 526 -9.35 2.92 -40.00
N GLY A 527 -9.41 1.62 -39.77
CA GLY A 527 -10.29 0.68 -40.46
C GLY A 527 -9.84 0.30 -41.89
N GLY A 528 -8.70 0.83 -42.34
CA GLY A 528 -8.09 0.45 -43.61
C GLY A 528 -7.43 -0.92 -43.54
N VAL A 529 -7.57 -1.73 -44.60
CA VAL A 529 -7.04 -3.10 -44.62
C VAL A 529 -6.14 -3.37 -45.81
N TYR A 530 -5.14 -4.23 -45.60
CA TYR A 530 -4.33 -4.81 -46.65
C TYR A 530 -4.87 -6.16 -47.09
N THR A 531 -4.58 -6.56 -48.34
CA THR A 531 -4.83 -7.92 -48.82
C THR A 531 -3.51 -8.59 -49.18
N ASN A 532 -3.23 -9.74 -48.59
CA ASN A 532 -2.05 -10.55 -48.89
C ASN A 532 -2.44 -12.01 -49.05
N THR A 533 -2.07 -12.63 -50.17
CA THR A 533 -2.37 -14.06 -50.47
C THR A 533 -3.84 -14.46 -50.29
N GLY A 534 -4.78 -13.54 -50.56
CA GLY A 534 -6.22 -13.78 -50.45
C GLY A 534 -6.82 -13.55 -49.06
N TYR A 535 -6.01 -13.16 -48.08
CA TYR A 535 -6.46 -12.83 -46.73
C TYR A 535 -6.39 -11.33 -46.46
N ILE A 536 -7.32 -10.86 -45.63
CA ILE A 536 -7.38 -9.48 -45.14
C ILE A 536 -6.49 -9.36 -43.90
N TYR A 537 -5.71 -8.28 -43.85
CA TYR A 537 -4.82 -7.93 -42.76
C TYR A 537 -5.09 -6.50 -42.30
N ARG A 538 -5.32 -6.34 -41.00
CA ARG A 538 -5.47 -5.04 -40.33
C ARG A 538 -4.11 -4.54 -39.85
N THR A 539 -3.97 -3.23 -39.72
CA THR A 539 -2.80 -2.60 -39.09
C THR A 539 -2.77 -2.87 -37.60
N LEU A 540 -1.63 -2.59 -36.97
CA LEU A 540 -1.52 -2.74 -35.52
C LEU A 540 -2.46 -1.80 -34.76
N GLU A 541 -2.70 -0.56 -35.22
CA GLU A 541 -3.66 0.33 -34.56
C GLU A 541 -5.08 -0.28 -34.50
N ASP A 542 -5.56 -0.84 -35.62
CA ASP A 542 -6.90 -1.45 -35.67
C ASP A 542 -6.97 -2.76 -34.86
N LEU A 543 -5.86 -3.50 -34.79
CA LEU A 543 -5.76 -4.70 -33.96
C LEU A 543 -5.74 -4.36 -32.48
N PHE A 544 -4.97 -3.36 -32.05
CA PHE A 544 -4.95 -2.93 -30.66
C PHE A 544 -6.31 -2.37 -30.24
N ALA A 545 -6.94 -1.54 -31.08
CA ALA A 545 -8.26 -0.99 -30.80
C ALA A 545 -9.34 -2.07 -30.65
N SER A 546 -9.24 -3.16 -31.42
CA SER A 546 -10.19 -4.29 -31.33
C SER A 546 -9.85 -5.32 -30.24
N ASN A 547 -8.81 -5.08 -29.42
CA ASN A 547 -8.44 -5.93 -28.28
C ASN A 547 -8.25 -5.07 -27.02
N PRO A 548 -9.32 -4.43 -26.54
CA PRO A 548 -9.30 -3.48 -25.41
C PRO A 548 -8.90 -4.11 -24.08
N ASN A 549 -9.00 -5.43 -23.94
CA ASN A 549 -8.65 -6.17 -22.72
C ASN A 549 -7.16 -6.54 -22.59
N ILE A 550 -6.32 -6.15 -23.55
CA ILE A 550 -4.88 -6.43 -23.59
C ILE A 550 -4.09 -5.13 -23.65
N LEU A 551 -3.08 -5.00 -22.77
CA LEU A 551 -2.07 -3.96 -22.84
C LEU A 551 -0.95 -4.36 -23.80
N PHE A 552 -0.86 -3.68 -24.94
CA PHE A 552 0.20 -3.87 -25.93
C PHE A 552 1.36 -2.91 -25.68
N ILE A 553 2.56 -3.46 -25.57
CA ILE A 553 3.79 -2.68 -25.35
C ILE A 553 4.81 -2.95 -26.47
N PRO A 554 4.77 -2.20 -27.57
CA PRO A 554 5.87 -2.15 -28.52
C PRO A 554 7.12 -1.60 -27.85
N ILE A 555 8.20 -2.39 -27.88
CA ILE A 555 9.52 -2.00 -27.40
C ILE A 555 10.39 -1.69 -28.63
N ALA A 556 10.88 -0.45 -28.71
CA ALA A 556 11.77 -0.03 -29.80
C ALA A 556 13.03 -0.89 -29.84
N ALA A 557 13.51 -1.23 -31.04
CA ALA A 557 14.72 -2.02 -31.19
C ALA A 557 15.97 -1.21 -30.78
N PRO A 558 17.00 -1.84 -30.18
CA PRO A 558 18.25 -1.16 -29.85
C PRO A 558 18.94 -0.53 -31.07
N PRO A 559 19.74 0.53 -30.88
CA PRO A 559 20.56 1.11 -31.94
C PRO A 559 21.71 0.21 -32.37
N LEU A 560 22.25 0.49 -33.56
CA LEU A 560 23.43 -0.21 -34.08
C LEU A 560 24.74 0.42 -33.57
N THR A 561 25.84 -0.34 -33.66
CA THR A 561 27.20 0.10 -33.26
C THR A 561 27.77 1.16 -34.21
N TYR A 562 28.92 1.74 -33.84
CA TYR A 562 29.61 2.78 -34.62
C TYR A 562 29.87 2.37 -36.07
N ALA A 563 30.38 1.15 -36.27
CA ALA A 563 30.65 0.59 -37.59
C ALA A 563 29.44 -0.10 -38.23
N GLY A 564 28.38 -0.36 -37.46
CA GLY A 564 27.20 -1.10 -37.90
C GLY A 564 26.16 -0.25 -38.64
N THR A 565 26.31 1.07 -38.67
CA THR A 565 25.34 1.97 -39.32
C THR A 565 25.96 3.29 -39.80
N THR A 566 25.34 3.89 -40.80
CA THR A 566 25.63 5.25 -41.27
C THR A 566 24.82 6.30 -40.48
N ASP A 567 25.26 7.56 -40.49
CA ASP A 567 24.51 8.65 -39.83
C ASP A 567 23.09 8.76 -40.39
N ALA A 568 22.94 8.60 -41.71
CA ALA A 568 21.64 8.65 -42.37
C ALA A 568 20.71 7.51 -41.93
N GLN A 569 21.23 6.29 -41.76
CA GLN A 569 20.43 5.17 -41.26
C GLN A 569 20.03 5.35 -39.80
N ALA A 570 20.98 5.74 -38.95
CA ALA A 570 20.75 5.97 -37.53
C ALA A 570 19.75 7.12 -37.29
N HIS A 571 19.85 8.20 -38.07
CA HIS A 571 18.90 9.31 -38.03
C HIS A 571 17.49 8.86 -38.42
N ARG A 572 17.33 8.03 -39.46
CA ARG A 572 16.00 7.47 -39.80
C ARG A 572 15.43 6.61 -38.69
N ALA A 573 16.25 5.83 -37.99
CA ALA A 573 15.77 5.08 -36.82
C ALA A 573 15.26 6.01 -35.72
N ARG A 574 15.92 7.14 -35.47
CA ARG A 574 15.42 8.19 -34.57
C ARG A 574 14.08 8.75 -35.05
N LEU A 575 13.98 9.13 -36.33
CA LEU A 575 12.74 9.64 -36.93
C LEU A 575 11.57 8.67 -36.81
N PHE A 576 11.80 7.37 -36.97
CA PHE A 576 10.76 6.36 -36.80
C PHE A 576 10.28 6.26 -35.35
N ASN A 577 11.20 6.17 -34.39
CA ASN A 577 10.87 6.03 -32.97
C ASN A 577 10.21 7.31 -32.42
N ASP A 578 10.66 8.49 -32.86
CA ASP A 578 10.02 9.76 -32.53
C ASP A 578 8.62 9.84 -33.12
N TRP A 579 8.42 9.42 -34.38
CA TRP A 579 7.09 9.34 -34.97
C TRP A 579 6.18 8.38 -34.17
N LEU A 580 6.68 7.21 -33.78
CA LEU A 580 5.90 6.22 -33.04
C LEU A 580 5.43 6.78 -31.69
N LYS A 581 6.33 7.44 -30.95
CA LYS A 581 6.08 7.94 -29.59
C LYS A 581 5.36 9.30 -29.56
N ASN A 582 5.70 10.21 -30.47
CA ASN A 582 5.25 11.61 -30.41
C ASN A 582 4.11 11.92 -31.38
N ASP A 583 3.92 11.11 -32.43
CA ASP A 583 2.86 11.32 -33.42
C ASP A 583 1.81 10.19 -33.38
N TRP A 584 2.23 8.94 -33.58
CA TRP A 584 1.32 7.81 -33.71
C TRP A 584 0.60 7.50 -32.38
N LEU A 585 1.33 7.31 -31.28
CA LEU A 585 0.73 6.97 -29.98
C LEU A 585 -0.24 8.06 -29.48
N PRO A 586 0.12 9.37 -29.47
CA PRO A 586 -0.84 10.41 -29.09
C PRO A 586 -2.06 10.46 -30.01
N SER A 587 -1.87 10.22 -31.31
CA SER A 587 -2.98 10.13 -32.26
C SER A 587 -3.87 8.92 -32.01
N TYR A 588 -3.31 7.76 -31.64
CA TYR A 588 -4.05 6.57 -31.25
C TYR A 588 -4.85 6.84 -29.97
N ASN A 589 -4.21 7.34 -28.92
CA ASN A 589 -4.88 7.69 -27.66
C ASN A 589 -5.95 8.78 -27.84
N THR A 590 -5.79 9.69 -28.80
CA THR A 590 -6.82 10.68 -29.13
C THR A 590 -8.01 10.08 -29.87
N ALA A 591 -7.76 9.06 -30.72
CA ALA A 591 -8.80 8.35 -31.45
C ALA A 591 -9.52 7.30 -30.57
N HIS A 592 -8.84 6.82 -29.52
CA HIS A 592 -9.30 5.80 -28.58
C HIS A 592 -9.03 6.22 -27.13
N PRO A 593 -9.58 7.37 -26.67
CA PRO A 593 -9.34 7.87 -25.32
C PRO A 593 -9.75 6.90 -24.21
N GLU A 594 -10.70 6.01 -24.52
CA GLU A 594 -11.24 4.97 -23.63
C GLU A 594 -10.33 3.76 -23.43
N LEU A 595 -9.32 3.52 -24.28
CA LEU A 595 -8.65 2.21 -24.23
C LEU A 595 -7.45 2.15 -23.29
N ASN A 596 -6.57 3.17 -23.32
CA ASN A 596 -5.28 3.16 -22.62
C ASN A 596 -4.47 1.84 -22.77
N ASN A 597 -4.74 1.07 -23.82
CA ASN A 597 -4.30 -0.32 -23.98
C ASN A 597 -3.03 -0.44 -24.82
N VAL A 598 -2.33 0.69 -25.06
CA VAL A 598 -1.06 0.74 -25.77
C VAL A 598 -0.08 1.66 -25.03
N ALA A 599 1.15 1.18 -24.83
CA ALA A 599 2.24 2.00 -24.31
C ALA A 599 3.54 1.73 -25.09
N VAL A 600 4.24 2.77 -25.56
CA VAL A 600 5.48 2.61 -26.34
C VAL A 600 6.71 2.79 -25.44
N PHE A 601 7.57 1.76 -25.34
CA PHE A 601 8.86 1.89 -24.66
C PHE A 601 9.97 2.20 -25.67
N ASP A 602 10.43 3.45 -25.70
CA ASP A 602 11.51 3.93 -26.59
C ASP A 602 12.90 3.52 -26.08
N TRP A 603 13.17 2.22 -26.11
CA TRP A 603 14.45 1.65 -25.73
C TRP A 603 15.61 2.16 -26.62
N PHE A 604 15.31 2.51 -27.87
CA PHE A 604 16.26 3.12 -28.79
C PHE A 604 16.83 4.42 -28.22
N ASP A 605 15.97 5.40 -27.91
CA ASP A 605 16.38 6.71 -27.37
C ASP A 605 17.23 6.58 -26.11
N TYR A 606 16.81 5.68 -25.22
CA TYR A 606 17.52 5.41 -23.97
C TYR A 606 18.98 4.95 -24.20
N LEU A 607 19.18 4.09 -25.20
CA LEU A 607 20.46 3.48 -25.51
C LEU A 607 21.35 4.29 -26.46
N THR A 608 20.81 5.31 -27.14
CA THR A 608 21.54 6.09 -28.14
C THR A 608 22.17 7.37 -27.63
N TYR A 609 23.29 7.77 -28.24
CA TYR A 609 23.67 9.18 -28.23
C TYR A 609 22.60 10.06 -28.90
N PRO A 610 22.48 11.35 -28.48
CA PRO A 610 21.52 12.26 -29.10
C PRO A 610 21.84 12.51 -30.58
N ASP A 611 20.84 12.98 -31.33
CA ASP A 611 20.93 13.25 -32.77
C ASP A 611 22.05 14.25 -33.13
N HIS A 612 22.36 15.18 -32.22
CA HIS A 612 23.42 16.18 -32.40
C HIS A 612 24.81 15.73 -31.92
N HIS A 613 25.00 14.46 -31.57
CA HIS A 613 26.30 13.95 -31.13
C HIS A 613 27.32 14.02 -32.28
N THR A 614 28.51 14.56 -32.01
CA THR A 614 29.47 14.98 -33.03
C THR A 614 30.05 13.84 -33.87
N ASN A 615 30.28 12.67 -33.28
CA ASN A 615 30.98 11.57 -33.94
C ASN A 615 30.08 10.37 -34.25
N HIS A 616 29.04 10.16 -33.44
CA HIS A 616 28.22 8.95 -33.46
C HIS A 616 26.74 9.26 -33.20
N PRO A 617 26.10 10.15 -33.98
CA PRO A 617 24.70 10.52 -33.77
C PRO A 617 23.78 9.29 -33.87
N ASN A 618 22.84 9.15 -32.92
CA ASN A 618 21.85 8.08 -32.84
C ASN A 618 22.40 6.64 -32.84
N ARG A 619 23.67 6.46 -32.45
CA ARG A 619 24.28 5.13 -32.31
C ARG A 619 24.33 4.71 -30.85
N LEU A 620 24.46 3.40 -30.63
CA LEU A 620 24.60 2.81 -29.30
C LEU A 620 25.71 3.54 -28.52
N LYS A 621 25.44 3.96 -27.29
CA LYS A 621 26.43 4.65 -26.45
C LYS A 621 27.66 3.78 -26.19
N GLU A 622 28.81 4.42 -25.99
CA GLU A 622 30.08 3.71 -25.75
C GLU A 622 29.98 2.76 -24.55
N GLU A 623 29.45 3.26 -23.43
CA GLU A 623 29.27 2.52 -22.18
C GLU A 623 28.33 1.31 -22.32
N TYR A 624 27.53 1.27 -23.39
CA TYR A 624 26.58 0.20 -23.70
C TYR A 624 27.08 -0.76 -24.78
N GLY A 625 28.30 -0.56 -25.28
CA GLY A 625 28.96 -1.43 -26.28
C GLY A 625 29.11 -0.81 -27.67
N GLY A 626 28.79 0.48 -27.84
CA GLY A 626 28.74 1.14 -29.15
C GLY A 626 30.01 1.08 -29.99
N ALA A 627 31.19 1.11 -29.34
CA ALA A 627 32.49 0.99 -30.00
C ALA A 627 32.84 -0.43 -30.46
N GLY A 628 32.06 -1.43 -30.03
CA GLY A 628 32.24 -2.83 -30.40
C GLY A 628 31.71 -3.15 -31.80
N GLY A 629 31.94 -4.40 -32.22
CA GLY A 629 31.34 -4.95 -33.45
C GLY A 629 29.97 -5.58 -33.22
N ASP A 630 29.52 -5.71 -31.97
CA ASP A 630 28.28 -6.36 -31.59
C ASP A 630 27.28 -5.33 -31.05
N ALA A 631 26.08 -5.27 -31.65
CA ALA A 631 25.03 -4.33 -31.30
C ALA A 631 24.08 -4.82 -30.20
N HIS A 632 24.34 -5.99 -29.61
CA HIS A 632 23.64 -6.40 -28.40
C HIS A 632 24.02 -5.48 -27.24
N PRO A 633 23.05 -4.80 -26.58
CA PRO A 633 23.34 -4.02 -25.39
C PRO A 633 24.00 -4.87 -24.32
N ASN A 634 25.08 -4.35 -23.72
CA ASN A 634 25.84 -5.08 -22.72
C ASN A 634 25.06 -5.22 -21.38
N ALA A 635 25.66 -5.93 -20.40
CA ALA A 635 25.02 -6.17 -19.10
C ALA A 635 24.65 -4.89 -18.35
N LEU A 636 25.45 -3.82 -18.47
CA LEU A 636 25.17 -2.52 -17.86
C LEU A 636 23.93 -1.89 -18.51
N ALA A 637 23.86 -1.89 -19.84
CA ALA A 637 22.72 -1.39 -20.59
C ALA A 637 21.43 -2.14 -20.21
N ASN A 638 21.49 -3.49 -20.15
CA ASN A 638 20.35 -4.32 -19.77
C ASN A 638 19.88 -4.04 -18.34
N THR A 639 20.80 -3.97 -17.38
CA THR A 639 20.48 -3.65 -15.97
C THR A 639 19.81 -2.28 -15.85
N ASN A 640 20.37 -1.26 -16.50
CA ASN A 640 19.83 0.09 -16.48
C ASN A 640 18.47 0.18 -17.19
N SER A 641 18.30 -0.53 -18.30
CA SER A 641 17.02 -0.62 -19.01
C SER A 641 15.96 -1.30 -18.16
N THR A 642 16.33 -2.37 -17.44
CA THR A 642 15.45 -3.04 -16.45
C THR A 642 15.01 -2.08 -15.37
N TRP A 643 15.91 -1.24 -14.83
CA TRP A 643 15.54 -0.25 -13.82
C TRP A 643 14.45 0.71 -14.32
N VAL A 644 14.61 1.27 -15.51
CA VAL A 644 13.61 2.20 -16.06
C VAL A 644 12.32 1.50 -16.45
N PHE A 645 12.42 0.29 -17.02
CA PHE A 645 11.27 -0.43 -17.54
C PHE A 645 10.42 -1.11 -16.46
N ALA A 646 11.05 -1.81 -15.51
CA ALA A 646 10.37 -2.70 -14.58
C ALA A 646 10.87 -2.68 -13.11
N ALA A 647 12.12 -2.36 -12.79
CA ALA A 647 12.62 -2.50 -11.41
C ALA A 647 12.54 -1.22 -10.57
N GLY A 648 12.53 -0.04 -11.20
CA GLY A 648 12.46 1.25 -10.51
C GLY A 648 11.08 1.51 -9.90
N GLN A 649 11.02 2.41 -8.93
CA GLN A 649 9.77 2.91 -8.37
C GLN A 649 8.95 3.62 -9.46
N ASN A 650 7.67 3.29 -9.60
CA ASN A 650 6.81 3.77 -10.69
C ASN A 650 7.50 3.57 -12.05
N SER A 651 8.04 2.38 -12.29
CA SER A 651 8.68 2.04 -13.56
C SER A 651 7.71 2.16 -14.73
N PHE A 652 8.23 2.16 -15.97
CA PHE A 652 7.40 2.30 -17.16
C PHE A 652 6.22 1.33 -17.18
N VAL A 653 6.45 0.05 -16.88
CA VAL A 653 5.40 -0.98 -16.90
C VAL A 653 4.36 -0.78 -15.79
N ASP A 654 4.75 -0.23 -14.63
CA ASP A 654 3.80 0.10 -13.55
C ASP A 654 2.84 1.21 -13.96
N GLN A 655 3.38 2.25 -14.60
CA GLN A 655 2.58 3.38 -15.09
C GLN A 655 1.64 2.95 -16.20
N ALA A 656 2.14 2.15 -17.16
CA ALA A 656 1.34 1.62 -18.25
C ALA A 656 0.21 0.72 -17.73
N TRP A 657 0.52 -0.21 -16.82
CA TRP A 657 -0.49 -1.10 -16.22
C TRP A 657 -1.53 -0.33 -15.40
N SER A 658 -1.10 0.62 -14.58
CA SER A 658 -2.03 1.43 -13.77
C SER A 658 -2.96 2.29 -14.63
N ALA A 659 -2.45 2.89 -15.70
CA ALA A 659 -3.27 3.65 -16.65
C ALA A 659 -4.29 2.76 -17.37
N PHE A 660 -3.87 1.56 -17.77
CA PHE A 660 -4.73 0.58 -18.43
C PHE A 660 -5.83 0.01 -17.50
N LYS A 661 -5.45 -0.44 -16.29
CA LYS A 661 -6.37 -1.12 -15.36
C LYS A 661 -7.49 -0.21 -14.83
N ASN A 662 -7.20 1.09 -14.71
CA ASN A 662 -8.08 2.06 -14.07
C ASN A 662 -8.79 3.01 -15.06
N ALA A 663 -8.72 2.75 -16.37
CA ALA A 663 -9.49 3.50 -17.35
C ALA A 663 -10.99 3.21 -17.14
N ASP A 664 -11.78 4.27 -16.95
CA ASP A 664 -13.23 4.31 -16.73
C ASP A 664 -13.70 5.65 -17.36
N ASN A 665 -13.87 5.66 -18.68
CA ASN A 665 -13.96 6.90 -19.44
C ASN A 665 -15.34 7.56 -19.38
N ASP A 666 -16.41 6.78 -19.21
CA ASP A 666 -17.76 7.30 -19.01
C ASP A 666 -18.10 7.55 -17.52
N ALA A 667 -17.15 7.23 -16.62
CA ALA A 667 -17.19 7.48 -15.18
C ALA A 667 -18.34 6.75 -14.49
N ASP A 668 -18.72 5.59 -15.02
CA ASP A 668 -19.87 4.83 -14.58
C ASP A 668 -19.52 3.81 -13.47
N LYS A 669 -18.22 3.75 -13.11
CA LYS A 669 -17.58 2.91 -12.07
C LYS A 669 -17.22 1.49 -12.53
N MET A 670 -17.30 1.22 -13.83
CA MET A 670 -16.75 0.03 -14.45
C MET A 670 -15.49 0.42 -15.24
N PRO A 671 -14.43 -0.41 -15.21
CA PRO A 671 -13.30 -0.16 -16.07
C PRO A 671 -13.58 -0.57 -17.52
N ASP A 672 -13.11 0.22 -18.49
CA ASP A 672 -13.36 0.04 -19.92
C ASP A 672 -12.93 -1.37 -20.41
N TRP A 673 -11.86 -1.93 -19.83
CA TRP A 673 -11.41 -3.29 -20.15
C TRP A 673 -12.39 -4.38 -19.72
N TRP A 674 -13.17 -4.15 -18.65
CA TRP A 674 -14.14 -5.10 -18.12
C TRP A 674 -15.42 -5.04 -18.93
N GLU A 675 -15.91 -3.85 -19.26
CA GLU A 675 -17.10 -3.67 -20.10
C GLU A 675 -16.89 -4.35 -21.46
N SER A 676 -15.74 -4.11 -22.10
CA SER A 676 -15.41 -4.70 -23.39
C SER A 676 -15.29 -6.23 -23.44
N LEU A 677 -15.14 -6.90 -22.29
CA LEU A 677 -15.21 -8.36 -22.20
C LEU A 677 -16.63 -8.90 -22.34
N HIS A 678 -17.63 -8.07 -22.05
CA HIS A 678 -19.03 -8.46 -21.96
C HIS A 678 -19.88 -7.87 -23.11
N ASP A 679 -19.57 -6.64 -23.55
CA ASP A 679 -20.12 -6.04 -24.77
C ASP A 679 -19.04 -5.26 -25.55
N PRO A 680 -18.88 -5.47 -26.87
CA PRO A 680 -17.90 -4.74 -27.68
C PRO A 680 -18.21 -3.24 -27.85
N ASP A 681 -19.39 -2.77 -27.49
CA ASP A 681 -19.76 -1.34 -27.48
C ASP A 681 -20.01 -0.89 -26.04
N LEU A 682 -19.01 -0.18 -25.49
CA LEU A 682 -18.98 0.29 -24.09
C LEU A 682 -20.24 1.07 -23.71
N ALA A 683 -20.85 1.80 -24.65
CA ALA A 683 -22.06 2.58 -24.40
C ALA A 683 -23.30 1.73 -24.08
N ASN A 684 -23.26 0.41 -24.29
CA ASN A 684 -24.36 -0.52 -24.00
C ASN A 684 -24.32 -1.07 -22.58
N MET A 685 -23.24 -0.85 -21.83
CA MET A 685 -23.09 -1.29 -20.45
C MET A 685 -22.77 -0.07 -19.57
N ASP A 686 -23.82 0.67 -19.17
CA ASP A 686 -23.68 1.82 -18.28
C ASP A 686 -24.12 1.51 -16.84
N SER A 687 -23.84 2.42 -15.90
CA SER A 687 -24.24 2.31 -14.48
C SER A 687 -25.75 2.13 -14.18
N SER A 688 -26.62 2.15 -15.19
CA SER A 688 -28.07 1.93 -15.11
C SER A 688 -28.58 0.74 -15.93
N THR A 689 -27.70 0.04 -16.64
CA THR A 689 -28.02 -1.15 -17.43
C THR A 689 -28.04 -2.43 -16.58
N ASP A 690 -28.86 -3.38 -17.03
CA ASP A 690 -29.04 -4.74 -16.50
C ASP A 690 -29.16 -5.62 -17.75
N ALA A 691 -28.01 -6.02 -18.29
CA ALA A 691 -27.92 -6.55 -19.65
C ALA A 691 -28.59 -7.92 -19.83
N ASP A 692 -28.63 -8.75 -18.78
CA ASP A 692 -29.29 -10.06 -18.81
C ASP A 692 -30.68 -10.11 -18.15
N GLY A 693 -31.11 -9.02 -17.52
CA GLY A 693 -32.45 -8.83 -16.98
C GLY A 693 -32.69 -9.58 -15.67
N ASP A 694 -31.64 -9.91 -14.91
CA ASP A 694 -31.74 -10.61 -13.63
C ASP A 694 -32.04 -9.68 -12.44
N GLY A 695 -31.99 -8.37 -12.67
CA GLY A 695 -32.29 -7.33 -11.70
C GLY A 695 -31.07 -6.78 -10.96
N ALA A 696 -29.87 -7.29 -11.19
CA ALA A 696 -28.61 -6.65 -10.83
C ALA A 696 -28.18 -5.68 -11.95
N LEU A 697 -27.67 -4.51 -11.58
CA LEU A 697 -27.10 -3.60 -12.58
C LEU A 697 -25.70 -4.07 -12.98
N ASP A 698 -25.28 -3.83 -14.21
CA ASP A 698 -23.98 -4.27 -14.75
C ASP A 698 -22.79 -3.84 -13.85
N TRP A 699 -22.84 -2.64 -13.27
CA TRP A 699 -21.81 -2.17 -12.33
C TRP A 699 -21.85 -2.90 -10.97
N GLU A 700 -23.03 -3.30 -10.51
CA GLU A 700 -23.18 -4.15 -9.32
C GLU A 700 -22.59 -5.52 -9.58
N GLU A 701 -22.71 -6.01 -10.82
CA GLU A 701 -22.15 -7.27 -11.26
C GLU A 701 -20.64 -7.24 -11.41
N TYR A 702 -20.08 -6.16 -11.97
CA TYR A 702 -18.65 -5.90 -11.92
C TYR A 702 -18.15 -5.98 -10.47
N TRP A 703 -18.83 -5.30 -9.55
CA TRP A 703 -18.48 -5.32 -8.13
C TRP A 703 -18.65 -6.68 -7.48
N ALA A 704 -19.67 -7.45 -7.87
CA ALA A 704 -19.93 -8.79 -7.33
C ALA A 704 -19.03 -9.87 -7.95
N GLY A 705 -18.44 -9.60 -9.12
CA GLY A 705 -17.71 -10.59 -9.93
C GLY A 705 -18.65 -11.56 -10.64
N THR A 706 -19.88 -11.15 -10.91
CA THR A 706 -20.86 -11.91 -11.68
C THR A 706 -20.70 -11.64 -13.19
N VAL A 707 -21.51 -12.30 -14.02
CA VAL A 707 -21.37 -12.28 -15.48
C VAL A 707 -22.62 -11.60 -16.04
N PRO A 708 -22.53 -10.35 -16.51
CA PRO A 708 -23.70 -9.52 -16.83
C PRO A 708 -24.48 -9.89 -18.07
N THR A 709 -24.03 -10.94 -18.75
CA THR A 709 -24.71 -11.52 -19.92
C THR A 709 -25.32 -12.88 -19.60
N ASN A 710 -25.35 -13.27 -18.32
CA ASN A 710 -25.80 -14.58 -17.87
C ASN A 710 -26.61 -14.47 -16.57
N ALA A 711 -27.92 -14.39 -16.74
CA ALA A 711 -28.90 -14.25 -15.65
C ALA A 711 -28.91 -15.39 -14.60
N SER A 712 -28.10 -16.44 -14.79
CA SER A 712 -27.86 -17.48 -13.78
C SER A 712 -26.65 -17.19 -12.87
N SER A 713 -25.84 -16.19 -13.20
CA SER A 713 -24.65 -15.78 -12.45
C SER A 713 -25.00 -14.69 -11.43
N ILE A 714 -25.85 -15.00 -10.46
CA ILE A 714 -26.36 -14.01 -9.50
C ILE A 714 -25.55 -13.96 -8.19
N PHE A 715 -25.40 -12.75 -7.63
CA PHE A 715 -24.90 -12.57 -6.26
C PHE A 715 -26.07 -12.52 -5.27
N ALA A 716 -26.39 -13.69 -4.72
CA ALA A 716 -27.45 -13.83 -3.72
C ALA A 716 -27.10 -14.89 -2.68
N VAL A 717 -27.77 -14.83 -1.52
CA VAL A 717 -27.80 -15.97 -0.60
C VAL A 717 -28.61 -17.08 -1.27
N ASP A 718 -27.95 -18.18 -1.64
CA ASP A 718 -28.55 -19.29 -2.36
C ASP A 718 -28.99 -20.43 -1.43
N GLN A 719 -28.44 -20.50 -0.21
CA GLN A 719 -28.91 -21.40 0.85
C GLN A 719 -28.95 -20.73 2.22
N ALA A 720 -30.00 -21.02 3.00
CA ALA A 720 -30.13 -20.64 4.39
C ALA A 720 -30.68 -21.83 5.21
N GLN A 721 -29.95 -22.30 6.23
CA GLN A 721 -30.29 -23.50 6.99
C GLN A 721 -30.14 -23.29 8.50
N ALA A 722 -31.02 -23.89 9.30
CA ALA A 722 -30.92 -23.84 10.76
C ALA A 722 -29.69 -24.64 11.25
N ALA A 723 -28.93 -24.08 12.19
CA ALA A 723 -27.82 -24.74 12.87
C ALA A 723 -28.28 -25.39 14.20
N ALA A 724 -27.51 -26.35 14.71
CA ALA A 724 -27.86 -27.15 15.90
C ALA A 724 -27.94 -26.37 17.23
N SER A 725 -27.56 -25.09 17.26
CA SER A 725 -27.44 -24.26 18.48
C SER A 725 -28.02 -22.85 18.28
N ASP A 726 -29.28 -22.73 17.89
CA ASP A 726 -29.97 -21.44 17.64
C ASP A 726 -29.16 -20.53 16.68
N GLY A 727 -28.68 -21.11 15.58
CA GLY A 727 -27.89 -20.43 14.55
C GLY A 727 -28.56 -20.51 13.17
N LEU A 728 -28.21 -19.60 12.27
CA LEU A 728 -28.58 -19.64 10.84
C LEU A 728 -27.31 -19.71 10.00
N VAL A 729 -27.17 -20.73 9.17
CA VAL A 729 -26.07 -20.86 8.20
C VAL A 729 -26.52 -20.23 6.89
N LEU A 730 -25.82 -19.20 6.44
CA LEU A 730 -25.99 -18.56 5.13
C LEU A 730 -24.89 -19.07 4.20
N GLN A 731 -25.25 -19.38 2.95
CA GLN A 731 -24.32 -19.69 1.88
C GLN A 731 -24.61 -18.78 0.67
N TRP A 732 -23.57 -18.41 -0.06
CA TRP A 732 -23.68 -17.68 -1.32
C TRP A 732 -22.53 -18.03 -2.28
N PRO A 733 -22.73 -17.89 -3.60
CA PRO A 733 -21.66 -18.00 -4.60
C PRO A 733 -20.57 -16.95 -4.35
N SER A 734 -19.31 -17.37 -4.41
CA SER A 734 -18.15 -16.53 -4.13
C SER A 734 -17.20 -16.45 -5.31
N ARG A 735 -16.60 -15.27 -5.51
CA ARG A 735 -15.65 -14.98 -6.59
C ARG A 735 -14.32 -14.49 -6.02
N THR A 736 -13.21 -14.92 -6.63
CA THR A 736 -11.86 -14.50 -6.21
C THR A 736 -11.78 -12.96 -6.19
N ASN A 737 -10.96 -12.40 -5.31
CA ASN A 737 -10.79 -10.95 -5.17
C ASN A 737 -12.07 -10.22 -4.75
N ARG A 738 -12.96 -10.87 -4.01
CA ARG A 738 -14.13 -10.23 -3.38
C ARG A 738 -14.08 -10.35 -1.86
N ILE A 739 -14.69 -9.39 -1.19
CA ILE A 739 -14.85 -9.36 0.25
C ILE A 739 -16.33 -9.19 0.54
N TYR A 740 -16.85 -9.94 1.51
CA TYR A 740 -18.26 -9.90 1.86
C TYR A 740 -18.50 -9.36 3.27
N SER A 741 -19.71 -8.88 3.51
CA SER A 741 -20.20 -8.58 4.84
C SER A 741 -21.62 -9.08 5.01
N VAL A 742 -21.94 -9.52 6.22
CA VAL A 742 -23.28 -9.93 6.62
C VAL A 742 -23.75 -8.98 7.71
N ALA A 743 -24.91 -8.38 7.51
CA ALA A 743 -25.63 -7.59 8.50
C ALA A 743 -26.99 -8.23 8.78
N TYR A 744 -27.62 -7.87 9.89
CA TYR A 744 -28.99 -8.27 10.19
C TYR A 744 -29.83 -7.10 10.70
N SER A 745 -31.13 -7.23 10.56
CA SER A 745 -32.13 -6.31 11.12
C SER A 745 -33.29 -7.12 11.71
N THR A 746 -33.91 -6.59 12.75
CA THR A 746 -35.16 -7.14 13.31
C THR A 746 -36.40 -6.45 12.73
N ASN A 747 -36.22 -5.39 11.92
CA ASN A 747 -37.32 -4.64 11.33
C ASN A 747 -36.85 -3.85 10.09
N LEU A 748 -37.26 -4.29 8.90
CA LEU A 748 -36.92 -3.62 7.62
C LEU A 748 -37.43 -2.17 7.56
N MET A 749 -38.55 -1.85 8.23
CA MET A 749 -39.14 -0.51 8.19
C MET A 749 -38.28 0.54 8.89
N LEU A 750 -37.39 0.14 9.80
CA LEU A 750 -36.48 1.06 10.50
C LEU A 750 -35.21 1.37 9.70
N ASN A 751 -34.96 0.64 8.60
CA ASN A 751 -33.73 0.69 7.81
C ASN A 751 -32.45 0.71 8.68
N HIS A 752 -32.48 -0.03 9.79
CA HIS A 752 -31.39 -0.12 10.74
C HIS A 752 -30.79 -1.52 10.64
N TRP A 753 -29.54 -1.58 10.17
CA TRP A 753 -28.78 -2.81 9.99
C TRP A 753 -27.65 -2.87 10.99
N ILE A 754 -27.56 -3.98 11.72
CA ILE A 754 -26.48 -4.29 12.65
C ILE A 754 -25.51 -5.23 11.94
N THR A 755 -24.26 -4.83 11.81
CA THR A 755 -23.22 -5.69 11.21
C THR A 755 -23.05 -6.96 12.04
N ALA A 756 -23.28 -8.13 11.43
CA ALA A 756 -22.99 -9.44 12.01
C ALA A 756 -21.51 -9.77 11.85
N MET A 757 -21.02 -9.61 10.62
CA MET A 757 -19.62 -9.81 10.26
C MET A 757 -19.28 -8.95 9.04
N THR A 758 -18.04 -8.50 8.96
CA THR A 758 -17.50 -7.77 7.81
C THR A 758 -16.14 -8.37 7.47
N ASN A 759 -15.62 -8.07 6.28
CA ASN A 759 -14.35 -8.58 5.78
C ASN A 759 -14.31 -10.10 5.68
N ILE A 760 -15.39 -10.74 5.26
CA ILE A 760 -15.42 -12.18 4.97
C ILE A 760 -14.68 -12.38 3.64
N PRO A 761 -13.48 -12.99 3.62
CA PRO A 761 -12.74 -13.20 2.38
C PRO A 761 -13.48 -14.19 1.48
N ALA A 762 -13.41 -13.98 0.17
CA ALA A 762 -13.96 -14.91 -0.80
C ALA A 762 -13.34 -16.30 -0.66
N THR A 763 -14.18 -17.34 -0.63
CA THR A 763 -13.76 -18.74 -0.73
C THR A 763 -14.46 -19.40 -1.92
N PRO A 764 -14.08 -19.11 -3.19
CA PRO A 764 -14.70 -19.72 -4.34
C PRO A 764 -14.70 -21.26 -4.23
N PRO A 765 -15.77 -21.95 -4.68
CA PRO A 765 -16.91 -21.40 -5.42
C PRO A 765 -18.02 -20.80 -4.54
N ALA A 766 -17.97 -20.95 -3.21
CA ALA A 766 -19.02 -20.47 -2.31
C ALA A 766 -18.50 -20.17 -0.90
N ASN A 767 -19.00 -19.08 -0.31
CA ASN A 767 -18.77 -18.77 1.10
C ASN A 767 -19.90 -19.33 1.95
N VAL A 768 -19.57 -19.71 3.18
CA VAL A 768 -20.53 -20.11 4.21
C VAL A 768 -20.28 -19.27 5.46
N TYR A 769 -21.35 -18.72 6.05
CA TYR A 769 -21.28 -17.97 7.30
C TYR A 769 -22.38 -18.43 8.27
N THR A 770 -22.00 -18.71 9.52
CA THR A 770 -22.96 -19.08 10.57
C THR A 770 -23.26 -17.86 11.45
N CYS A 771 -24.49 -17.37 11.36
CA CYS A 771 -25.03 -16.32 12.22
C CYS A 771 -25.48 -16.89 13.57
N THR A 772 -25.17 -16.21 14.66
CA THR A 772 -25.84 -16.43 15.95
C THR A 772 -27.24 -15.81 15.89
N VAL A 773 -28.30 -16.58 16.16
CA VAL A 773 -29.67 -16.03 16.19
C VAL A 773 -29.86 -15.29 17.51
N ASN A 774 -30.12 -14.00 17.44
CA ASN A 774 -30.54 -13.24 18.62
C ASN A 774 -31.93 -13.70 19.04
N SER A 775 -32.24 -13.63 20.33
CA SER A 775 -33.51 -14.05 20.96
C SER A 775 -34.77 -13.27 20.51
N ALA A 776 -34.73 -12.58 19.35
CA ALA A 776 -35.89 -12.00 18.69
C ALA A 776 -36.68 -13.08 17.93
N SER A 777 -38.00 -12.91 17.79
CA SER A 777 -38.87 -13.89 17.14
C SER A 777 -38.62 -14.04 15.62
N GLU A 778 -38.08 -13.00 14.97
CA GLU A 778 -37.72 -12.97 13.54
C GLU A 778 -36.49 -12.06 13.33
N SER A 779 -35.59 -12.43 12.40
CA SER A 779 -34.43 -11.64 12.00
C SER A 779 -34.21 -11.76 10.49
N ILE A 780 -33.78 -10.66 9.86
CA ILE A 780 -33.59 -10.54 8.42
C ILE A 780 -32.12 -10.26 8.18
N TYR A 781 -31.51 -10.97 7.24
CA TYR A 781 -30.08 -10.87 6.96
C TYR A 781 -29.85 -10.19 5.61
N GLN A 782 -28.77 -9.42 5.53
CA GLN A 782 -28.31 -8.78 4.31
C GLN A 782 -26.85 -9.16 4.08
N LEU A 783 -26.60 -9.77 2.94
CA LEU A 783 -25.28 -10.00 2.40
C LEU A 783 -24.90 -8.80 1.51
N ARG A 784 -23.65 -8.35 1.60
CA ARG A 784 -23.11 -7.31 0.70
C ARG A 784 -21.73 -7.73 0.21
N VAL A 785 -21.45 -7.50 -1.06
CA VAL A 785 -20.07 -7.43 -1.56
C VAL A 785 -19.51 -6.06 -1.23
N CYS A 786 -18.33 -6.03 -0.64
CA CYS A 786 -17.63 -4.81 -0.25
C CYS A 786 -16.78 -4.32 -1.43
N PRO A 787 -16.68 -3.00 -1.66
CA PRO A 787 -15.78 -2.46 -2.67
C PRO A 787 -14.37 -2.96 -2.47
N ILE A 788 -13.76 -3.44 -3.55
CA ILE A 788 -12.31 -3.59 -3.65
C ILE A 788 -11.77 -2.15 -3.69
N ARG A 789 -11.06 -1.74 -2.65
CA ARG A 789 -10.41 -0.43 -2.62
C ARG A 789 -8.95 -0.57 -2.95
#